data_AF-A0A258SAF2-F1
#
_entry.id   AF-A0A258SAF2-F1
#
_cell.length_a   1.000
_cell.length_b   1.000
_cell.length_c   1.000
_cell.angle_alpha   90.00
_cell.angle_beta   90.00
_cell.angle_gamma   90.00
#
_symmetry.space_group_name_H-M   'P 1'
#
loop_
_entity.id
_entity.type
_entity.pdbx_description
1 polymer ?
#
loop_
_entity_poly.entity_id
_entity_poly.type
_entity_poly.pdbx_seq_one_letter_code
_entity_poly.pdbx_strand_id
1 'polypeptide(L)'
;MISLAHVFGNLSVARRTSRRWRGTVFAPAMIGIAAVIAVASPAAAQTGGRQTAQAYGSPTAPDLSQPSNQSADQSRPAQLQSDPKIEPVDIQSSDRSREAKSETEQKIEQSLLQATVNARLKPLEPSQFELFVAETLGRRLPRFGADLLLPSNRDYAVPATATVPPDYIVNVGDTITIGLTGSVEGSVDVDIDTEGKIFLPKVGSIMVAGVRYRDLHNTVAAALGRQYRGYDVAVSIKKLRGIRVYVTGFANNPGAYSVNSLSTMVNAVLAAGGPSSGGSLRSVKLFRNGRLVTDFDLYDLILRGDRSRDAVLQNEDVLFIAPLGRQVAITGSVNSEAVYEAREGDNLESVIAYAGGTNDLADNARVLLYRLTQPKLINGRELTRAESAATMVTGGDILQILSEGTLRRPLANQAVLVRIEGEVNAPGSYFVPPNSTLADVLARAGGLSSQAFVYGTRLERLSVKRQQRESFAEAINQLEFALLSTPITSSDISNSGDRSAQLQAATAALAKLRAAEPDGRVVLNLTPGSSALPETLVMENNDRIVIPPRPATVGVFGAVFRPASFLIEGEKGLRISDYIERAGGKQRSADGGNTIVVRANGDVLSRRRGALNALALPGDVVFVPIKTQSSSILAKIRDISAIIFQIGISAAAFVAVAK
;
A
#
# COMPACT_ATOMS: atom_id res chain seq x y z
N MET A 1 54.56 -25.32 -51.72
CA MET A 1 53.42 -24.89 -52.57
C MET A 1 52.86 -23.64 -51.89
N ILE A 2 53.39 -22.43 -52.19
CA ILE A 2 52.99 -21.50 -53.27
C ILE A 2 51.63 -20.84 -52.94
N SER A 3 51.33 -19.54 -53.07
CA SER A 3 52.07 -18.24 -53.21
C SER A 3 51.01 -17.10 -53.17
N LEU A 4 51.23 -15.84 -52.77
CA LEU A 4 52.37 -15.15 -52.13
C LEU A 4 51.84 -13.97 -51.24
N ALA A 5 52.77 -13.16 -50.73
CA ALA A 5 52.69 -11.97 -49.89
C ALA A 5 52.34 -10.63 -50.60
N HIS A 6 52.04 -9.59 -49.80
CA HIS A 6 52.58 -8.20 -49.77
C HIS A 6 51.94 -7.51 -48.55
N VAL A 7 52.60 -7.27 -47.40
CA VAL A 7 53.71 -6.35 -47.10
C VAL A 7 53.34 -4.87 -47.29
N PHE A 8 53.11 -4.17 -46.17
CA PHE A 8 53.86 -2.96 -45.78
C PHE A 8 53.73 -2.76 -44.26
N GLY A 9 54.79 -2.30 -43.62
CA GLY A 9 54.77 -1.83 -42.22
C GLY A 9 55.60 -0.56 -42.10
N ASN A 10 55.55 0.10 -40.94
CA ASN A 10 56.66 0.96 -40.53
C ASN A 10 56.71 1.25 -39.02
N LEU A 11 57.94 1.49 -38.54
CA LEU A 11 58.33 1.80 -37.16
C LEU A 11 58.09 3.28 -36.80
N SER A 12 57.86 3.55 -35.50
CA SER A 12 58.45 4.66 -34.71
C SER A 12 57.82 4.64 -33.29
N VAL A 13 58.47 4.18 -32.22
CA VAL A 13 59.49 4.88 -31.41
C VAL A 13 59.07 6.27 -30.89
N ALA A 14 58.67 6.37 -29.60
CA ALA A 14 59.22 7.36 -28.64
C ALA A 14 58.65 7.29 -27.19
N ARG A 15 59.50 6.84 -26.26
CA ARG A 15 59.79 7.42 -24.93
C ARG A 15 58.68 7.92 -23.97
N ARG A 16 58.73 7.34 -22.75
CA ARG A 16 58.74 8.00 -21.40
C ARG A 16 57.44 8.72 -20.96
N THR A 17 57.07 8.81 -19.66
CA THR A 17 57.84 8.62 -18.40
C THR A 17 56.89 8.35 -17.21
N SER A 18 57.34 7.55 -16.22
CA SER A 18 56.99 7.60 -14.78
C SER A 18 55.50 7.48 -14.34
N ARG A 19 55.15 6.84 -13.22
CA ARG A 19 55.84 6.88 -11.91
C ARG A 19 55.55 5.61 -11.08
N ARG A 20 56.57 5.14 -10.35
CA ARG A 20 56.44 4.21 -9.20
C ARG A 20 55.71 4.93 -8.03
N TRP A 21 55.28 4.32 -6.90
CA TRP A 21 55.75 3.12 -6.21
C TRP A 21 54.81 2.70 -5.05
N ARG A 22 54.92 1.45 -4.57
CA ARG A 22 54.44 0.89 -3.26
C ARG A 22 52.91 0.93 -3.00
N GLY A 23 52.26 -0.09 -2.44
CA GLY A 23 52.73 -1.39 -1.95
C GLY A 23 52.65 -1.52 -0.43
N THR A 24 51.54 -2.08 0.07
CA THR A 24 51.40 -2.59 1.44
C THR A 24 50.50 -3.83 1.45
N VAL A 25 50.97 -4.91 2.06
CA VAL A 25 50.18 -6.10 2.38
C VAL A 25 49.58 -5.93 3.77
N PHE A 26 48.29 -6.22 3.94
CA PHE A 26 47.72 -6.51 5.27
C PHE A 26 46.65 -7.58 5.17
N ALA A 27 46.80 -8.63 5.99
CA ALA A 27 45.80 -9.66 6.20
C ALA A 27 44.85 -9.23 7.34
N PRO A 28 43.57 -9.64 7.32
CA PRO A 28 42.70 -9.53 8.48
C PRO A 28 42.93 -10.71 9.43
N ALA A 29 43.41 -10.45 10.64
CA ALA A 29 43.46 -11.43 11.71
C ALA A 29 42.13 -11.47 12.46
N MET A 30 41.67 -12.68 12.80
CA MET A 30 40.53 -12.88 13.71
C MET A 30 40.87 -12.50 15.15
N ILE A 31 39.95 -11.78 15.80
CA ILE A 31 39.49 -11.86 17.20
C ILE A 31 38.17 -11.06 17.22
N GLY A 32 37.06 -11.49 17.79
CA GLY A 32 36.85 -12.60 18.72
C GLY A 32 36.24 -12.14 20.03
N ILE A 33 35.09 -11.44 19.99
CA ILE A 33 34.29 -11.12 21.18
C ILE A 33 32.84 -11.51 20.92
N ALA A 34 32.29 -12.34 21.80
CA ALA A 34 30.89 -12.76 21.81
C ALA A 34 30.19 -12.21 23.06
N ALA A 35 28.99 -11.68 22.91
CA ALA A 35 28.05 -11.43 24.00
C ALA A 35 26.61 -11.38 23.48
N VAL A 36 25.98 -12.56 23.40
CA VAL A 36 24.66 -12.87 23.96
C VAL A 36 23.58 -11.77 23.89
N ILE A 37 22.64 -11.94 22.95
CA ILE A 37 21.29 -11.37 23.05
C ILE A 37 20.40 -12.43 23.70
N ALA A 38 19.99 -12.21 24.96
CA ALA A 38 19.06 -13.07 25.67
C ALA A 38 17.64 -12.50 25.58
N VAL A 39 16.70 -13.31 25.09
CA VAL A 39 15.26 -13.02 25.16
C VAL A 39 14.72 -13.46 26.52
N ALA A 40 14.07 -12.57 27.26
CA ALA A 40 13.25 -12.94 28.41
C ALA A 40 12.15 -11.90 28.68
N SER A 41 10.90 -12.27 28.38
CA SER A 41 9.73 -11.66 29.03
C SER A 41 9.58 -12.23 30.44
N PRO A 42 9.13 -11.44 31.43
CA PRO A 42 8.42 -11.98 32.58
C PRO A 42 6.98 -11.47 32.67
N ALA A 43 6.13 -12.32 33.27
CA ALA A 43 4.71 -12.05 33.48
C ALA A 43 4.44 -11.25 34.77
N ALA A 44 3.16 -10.93 34.98
CA ALA A 44 2.61 -10.10 36.05
C ALA A 44 2.86 -10.55 37.50
N ALA A 45 3.03 -9.58 38.40
CA ALA A 45 2.52 -9.53 39.78
C ALA A 45 2.56 -8.06 40.26
N GLN A 46 1.44 -7.38 40.49
CA GLN A 46 0.67 -7.31 41.74
C GLN A 46 1.42 -6.75 42.98
N THR A 47 1.11 -5.50 43.35
CA THR A 47 0.83 -4.95 44.70
C THR A 47 0.65 -3.42 44.55
N GLY A 48 -0.18 -2.69 45.31
CA GLY A 48 -1.20 -3.06 46.29
C GLY A 48 -1.57 -1.88 47.23
N GLY A 49 -2.85 -1.50 47.33
CA GLY A 49 -3.40 -0.51 48.28
C GLY A 49 -4.53 0.35 47.67
N ARG A 50 -5.82 0.16 47.99
CA ARG A 50 -6.61 0.52 49.22
C ARG A 50 -6.79 2.04 49.36
N GLN A 51 -8.00 2.62 49.56
CA GLN A 51 -9.37 2.18 49.93
C GLN A 51 -10.42 3.19 49.33
N THR A 52 -11.77 3.09 49.36
CA THR A 52 -12.77 2.24 50.07
C THR A 52 -14.11 2.12 49.27
N ALA A 53 -15.03 1.27 49.76
CA ALA A 53 -16.52 1.34 49.86
C ALA A 53 -17.35 2.52 49.27
N GLN A 54 -18.66 2.40 48.91
CA GLN A 54 -19.71 1.33 48.88
C GLN A 54 -20.86 1.85 47.97
N ALA A 55 -21.46 1.10 47.02
CA ALA A 55 -22.68 0.26 47.14
C ALA A 55 -23.88 0.94 47.86
N TYR A 56 -25.14 1.02 47.39
CA TYR A 56 -25.92 0.44 46.27
C TYR A 56 -26.79 1.56 45.61
N GLY A 57 -27.71 1.40 44.63
CA GLY A 57 -28.31 0.26 43.89
C GLY A 57 -29.43 0.72 42.92
N SER A 58 -30.36 -0.15 42.50
CA SER A 58 -31.60 0.18 41.76
C SER A 58 -32.65 -0.93 41.94
N PRO A 59 -33.97 -0.65 41.83
CA PRO A 59 -34.76 -1.42 40.85
C PRO A 59 -35.98 -0.70 40.20
N THR A 60 -36.42 -1.28 39.08
CA THR A 60 -37.80 -1.33 38.50
C THR A 60 -38.52 -0.07 37.98
N ALA A 61 -38.85 -0.11 36.68
CA ALA A 61 -40.04 0.50 36.07
C ALA A 61 -41.24 -0.49 36.11
N PRO A 62 -42.47 -0.09 35.73
CA PRO A 62 -42.84 -0.17 34.31
C PRO A 62 -43.79 0.94 33.75
N ASP A 63 -43.64 1.16 32.43
CA ASP A 63 -44.64 1.38 31.35
C ASP A 63 -45.97 2.15 31.58
N LEU A 64 -46.26 3.15 30.70
CA LEU A 64 -47.40 3.14 29.74
C LEU A 64 -47.54 4.43 28.88
N SER A 65 -47.45 4.24 27.55
CA SER A 65 -48.08 4.92 26.38
C SER A 65 -48.70 6.35 26.42
N GLN A 66 -48.27 7.19 25.44
CA GLN A 66 -49.00 7.98 24.39
C GLN A 66 -50.51 8.37 24.53
N PRO A 67 -51.05 9.44 23.86
CA PRO A 67 -50.72 9.92 22.50
C PRO A 67 -50.77 11.46 22.24
N SER A 68 -50.85 11.84 20.95
CA SER A 68 -50.67 13.18 20.33
C SER A 68 -51.96 14.01 20.06
N ASN A 69 -51.83 15.34 19.97
CA ASN A 69 -52.54 16.26 19.04
C ASN A 69 -51.91 17.69 19.14
N GLN A 70 -51.56 18.39 18.06
CA GLN A 70 -52.36 19.21 17.11
C GLN A 70 -52.81 20.60 17.61
N SER A 71 -52.96 21.53 16.67
CA SER A 71 -52.72 22.99 16.83
C SER A 71 -54.00 23.85 16.93
N ALA A 72 -53.79 25.12 17.33
CA ALA A 72 -54.38 26.36 16.77
C ALA A 72 -55.20 27.30 17.71
N ASP A 73 -54.63 28.51 17.89
CA ASP A 73 -55.23 29.84 17.66
C ASP A 73 -56.11 30.58 18.72
N GLN A 74 -55.98 31.93 18.69
CA GLN A 74 -56.79 33.01 19.33
C GLN A 74 -56.69 33.14 20.88
N SER A 75 -56.64 34.32 21.55
CA SER A 75 -56.93 35.73 21.18
C SER A 75 -56.12 36.76 22.02
N ARG A 76 -56.04 38.03 21.57
CA ARG A 76 -55.63 39.25 22.35
C ARG A 76 -56.88 39.91 23.02
N PRO A 77 -56.84 40.97 23.90
CA PRO A 77 -55.89 42.10 23.92
C PRO A 77 -55.53 42.82 25.28
N ALA A 78 -54.49 43.70 25.20
CA ALA A 78 -54.27 45.05 25.80
C ALA A 78 -54.55 45.44 27.28
N GLN A 79 -53.57 46.15 27.89
CA GLN A 79 -53.76 47.45 28.60
C GLN A 79 -52.43 48.26 28.77
N LEU A 80 -52.51 49.53 29.21
CA LEU A 80 -51.53 50.63 29.02
C LEU A 80 -50.80 51.13 30.31
N GLN A 81 -49.91 52.13 30.11
CA GLN A 81 -49.26 53.09 31.05
C GLN A 81 -47.95 52.62 31.72
N SER A 82 -46.90 53.45 31.87
CA SER A 82 -46.85 54.92 32.06
C SER A 82 -45.69 55.68 31.36
N ASP A 83 -45.59 56.99 31.64
CA ASP A 83 -45.05 58.10 30.81
C ASP A 83 -43.58 58.56 31.11
N PRO A 84 -43.01 59.58 30.40
CA PRO A 84 -41.56 59.67 30.14
C PRO A 84 -40.79 60.77 30.91
N LYS A 85 -39.48 60.92 30.60
CA LYS A 85 -38.70 62.16 30.78
C LYS A 85 -37.86 62.48 29.55
N ILE A 86 -37.76 63.77 29.25
CA ILE A 86 -37.06 64.37 28.09
C ILE A 86 -35.96 65.30 28.64
N GLU A 87 -34.80 65.36 27.96
CA GLU A 87 -34.04 66.58 27.61
C GLU A 87 -32.59 66.22 27.18
N PRO A 88 -31.89 67.05 26.38
CA PRO A 88 -32.38 67.97 25.34
C PRO A 88 -31.70 67.72 23.97
N VAL A 89 -32.18 68.41 22.93
CA VAL A 89 -31.59 68.41 21.58
C VAL A 89 -30.69 69.63 21.40
N ASP A 90 -29.53 69.48 20.76
CA ASP A 90 -28.77 70.58 20.17
C ASP A 90 -28.46 70.29 18.68
N ILE A 91 -28.31 71.34 17.88
CA ILE A 91 -28.72 71.35 16.46
C ILE A 91 -27.59 71.78 15.49
N GLN A 92 -27.50 71.03 14.38
CA GLN A 92 -26.83 71.36 13.10
C GLN A 92 -25.28 71.43 13.03
N SER A 93 -24.72 70.46 12.29
CA SER A 93 -24.27 70.79 10.93
C SER A 93 -24.64 69.66 9.97
N SER A 94 -25.09 70.01 8.76
CA SER A 94 -25.64 69.08 7.76
C SER A 94 -24.57 68.57 6.78
N ASP A 95 -24.94 67.53 6.02
CA ASP A 95 -24.20 66.88 4.93
C ASP A 95 -22.91 66.12 5.28
N ARG A 96 -23.11 64.85 5.65
CA ARG A 96 -22.41 63.71 5.02
C ARG A 96 -23.19 62.40 5.21
N SER A 97 -24.14 62.15 4.30
CA SER A 97 -24.73 60.82 4.08
C SER A 97 -23.72 59.89 3.39
N ARG A 98 -22.72 59.44 4.16
CA ARG A 98 -21.98 58.20 3.91
C ARG A 98 -21.91 57.45 5.23
N GLU A 99 -22.85 56.54 5.42
CA GLU A 99 -22.78 55.55 6.49
C GLU A 99 -21.46 54.77 6.33
N ALA A 100 -20.54 54.99 7.26
CA ALA A 100 -19.40 54.12 7.41
C ALA A 100 -19.92 52.80 7.99
N LYS A 101 -20.24 51.83 7.10
CA LYS A 101 -20.55 50.44 7.46
C LYS A 101 -19.58 50.00 8.55
N SER A 102 -20.09 49.49 9.65
CA SER A 102 -19.28 49.13 10.81
C SER A 102 -18.22 48.08 10.41
N GLU A 103 -17.09 48.03 11.11
CA GLU A 103 -16.07 46.99 10.84
C GLU A 103 -16.66 45.58 10.93
N THR A 104 -17.67 45.39 11.78
CA THR A 104 -18.43 44.14 11.93
C THR A 104 -19.23 43.83 10.67
N GLU A 105 -19.94 44.80 10.09
CA GLU A 105 -20.64 44.62 8.82
C GLU A 105 -19.68 44.43 7.65
N GLN A 106 -18.54 45.13 7.61
CA GLN A 106 -17.52 44.91 6.60
C GLN A 106 -16.88 43.52 6.72
N LYS A 107 -16.64 43.03 7.95
CA LYS A 107 -16.19 41.66 8.21
C LYS A 107 -17.26 40.62 7.87
N ILE A 108 -18.52 40.88 8.15
CA ILE A 108 -19.65 40.00 7.77
C ILE A 108 -19.79 39.97 6.26
N GLU A 109 -19.82 41.12 5.58
CA GLU A 109 -19.94 41.24 4.13
C GLU A 109 -18.71 40.65 3.42
N GLN A 110 -17.50 40.83 3.95
CA GLN A 110 -16.31 40.08 3.50
C GLN A 110 -16.44 38.58 3.75
N SER A 111 -16.91 38.13 4.91
CA SER A 111 -17.08 36.70 5.21
C SER A 111 -18.17 36.06 4.36
N LEU A 112 -19.22 36.80 4.00
CA LEU A 112 -20.31 36.36 3.12
C LEU A 112 -19.85 36.36 1.66
N LEU A 113 -19.10 37.38 1.20
CA LEU A 113 -18.43 37.36 -0.10
C LEU A 113 -17.45 36.19 -0.19
N GLN A 114 -16.67 35.92 0.86
CA GLN A 114 -15.70 34.84 0.90
C GLN A 114 -16.39 33.46 1.02
N ALA A 115 -17.52 33.36 1.73
CA ALA A 115 -18.38 32.17 1.73
C ALA A 115 -19.10 31.94 0.38
N THR A 116 -19.41 33.00 -0.36
CA THR A 116 -20.04 32.92 -1.71
C THR A 116 -19.00 32.60 -2.79
N VAL A 117 -17.76 33.08 -2.65
CA VAL A 117 -16.62 32.65 -3.49
C VAL A 117 -16.21 31.21 -3.15
N ASN A 118 -16.31 30.81 -1.87
CA ASN A 118 -16.25 29.41 -1.44
C ASN A 118 -17.56 28.64 -1.71
N ALA A 119 -18.31 29.01 -2.75
CA ALA A 119 -19.27 28.09 -3.38
C ALA A 119 -18.51 26.80 -3.71
N ARG A 120 -18.83 25.72 -2.97
CA ARG A 120 -18.09 24.44 -3.02
C ARG A 120 -17.81 24.04 -4.46
N LEU A 121 -16.55 24.16 -4.88
CA LEU A 121 -16.07 23.68 -6.17
C LEU A 121 -16.57 22.25 -6.36
N LYS A 122 -17.26 21.99 -7.48
CA LYS A 122 -17.84 20.66 -7.71
C LYS A 122 -16.70 19.63 -7.67
N PRO A 123 -16.81 18.54 -6.89
CA PRO A 123 -15.83 17.47 -6.91
C PRO A 123 -15.66 16.96 -8.35
N LEU A 124 -14.42 16.76 -8.78
CA LEU A 124 -14.13 16.27 -10.12
C LEU A 124 -14.70 14.85 -10.28
N GLU A 125 -15.67 14.70 -11.19
CA GLU A 125 -16.24 13.40 -11.54
C GLU A 125 -15.27 12.61 -12.45
N PRO A 126 -15.14 11.29 -12.30
CA PRO A 126 -14.32 10.48 -13.19
C PRO A 126 -14.93 10.41 -14.60
N SER A 127 -14.09 10.37 -15.65
CA SER A 127 -14.58 10.12 -17.01
C SER A 127 -15.07 8.67 -17.20
N GLN A 128 -15.83 8.43 -18.28
CA GLN A 128 -16.20 7.07 -18.68
C GLN A 128 -14.97 6.18 -18.92
N PHE A 129 -13.86 6.74 -19.40
CA PHE A 129 -12.64 5.97 -19.62
C PHE A 129 -11.93 5.66 -18.29
N GLU A 130 -11.90 6.59 -17.33
CA GLU A 130 -11.39 6.34 -15.98
C GLU A 130 -12.19 5.22 -15.27
N LEU A 131 -13.50 5.16 -15.48
CA LEU A 131 -14.37 4.08 -14.99
C LEU A 131 -14.08 2.73 -15.68
N PHE A 132 -13.95 2.72 -17.01
CA PHE A 132 -13.59 1.52 -17.79
C PHE A 132 -12.21 0.96 -17.40
N VAL A 133 -11.23 1.83 -17.19
CA VAL A 133 -9.89 1.46 -16.71
C VAL A 133 -9.97 0.88 -15.30
N ALA A 134 -10.81 1.44 -14.42
CA ALA A 134 -11.00 0.94 -13.07
C ALA A 134 -11.65 -0.45 -13.02
N GLU A 135 -12.62 -0.71 -13.90
CA GLU A 135 -13.24 -2.02 -14.09
C GLU A 135 -12.22 -3.04 -14.64
N THR A 136 -11.45 -2.65 -15.66
CA THR A 136 -10.47 -3.51 -16.33
C THR A 136 -9.30 -3.90 -15.41
N LEU A 137 -8.82 -2.98 -14.58
CA LEU A 137 -7.66 -3.19 -13.69
C LEU A 137 -8.04 -3.63 -12.27
N GLY A 138 -9.34 -3.61 -11.92
CA GLY A 138 -9.81 -3.82 -10.54
C GLY A 138 -9.41 -2.72 -9.54
N ARG A 139 -8.79 -1.62 -10.01
CA ARG A 139 -8.39 -0.46 -9.20
C ARG A 139 -8.49 0.82 -10.03
N ARG A 140 -8.88 1.93 -9.40
CA ARG A 140 -8.92 3.25 -10.04
C ARG A 140 -7.50 3.79 -10.25
N LEU A 141 -7.23 4.32 -11.44
CA LEU A 141 -6.08 5.19 -11.69
C LEU A 141 -6.56 6.65 -11.67
N PRO A 142 -5.78 7.59 -11.09
CA PRO A 142 -6.10 9.00 -11.15
C PRO A 142 -5.91 9.54 -12.58
N ARG A 143 -6.62 10.61 -12.94
CA ARG A 143 -6.27 11.43 -14.09
C ARG A 143 -4.96 12.17 -13.82
N PHE A 144 -4.04 12.12 -14.77
CA PHE A 144 -2.76 12.83 -14.65
C PHE A 144 -2.99 14.34 -14.47
N GLY A 145 -2.28 14.94 -13.51
CA GLY A 145 -2.41 16.35 -13.16
C GLY A 145 -3.61 16.69 -12.26
N ALA A 146 -4.57 15.79 -12.01
CA ALA A 146 -5.73 16.09 -11.16
C ALA A 146 -5.33 16.49 -9.72
N ASP A 147 -4.31 15.84 -9.15
CA ASP A 147 -3.81 16.14 -7.80
C ASP A 147 -3.19 17.54 -7.67
N LEU A 148 -2.77 18.16 -8.77
CA LEU A 148 -2.31 19.56 -8.78
C LEU A 148 -3.48 20.55 -8.72
N LEU A 149 -4.67 20.11 -9.15
CA LEU A 149 -5.88 20.93 -9.31
C LEU A 149 -6.87 20.77 -8.14
N LEU A 150 -6.82 19.65 -7.42
CA LEU A 150 -7.77 19.35 -6.34
C LEU A 150 -7.36 20.03 -5.01
N PRO A 151 -8.19 20.90 -4.44
CA PRO A 151 -7.88 21.64 -3.22
C PRO A 151 -8.20 20.78 -1.97
N SER A 152 -7.48 19.68 -1.77
CA SER A 152 -7.73 18.70 -0.70
C SER A 152 -7.36 19.17 0.73
N ASN A 153 -7.27 20.49 0.97
CA ASN A 153 -7.00 21.27 2.21
C ASN A 153 -6.04 22.45 1.99
N ARG A 154 -5.60 22.74 0.76
CA ARG A 154 -4.83 23.96 0.49
C ARG A 154 -5.77 25.10 0.19
N ASP A 155 -5.80 26.09 1.07
CA ASP A 155 -6.28 27.44 0.78
C ASP A 155 -5.39 28.07 -0.30
N TYR A 156 -5.61 27.68 -1.57
CA TYR A 156 -5.22 28.47 -2.74
C TYR A 156 -6.17 29.67 -2.91
N ALA A 157 -6.62 30.28 -1.81
CA ALA A 157 -6.78 31.72 -1.80
C ALA A 157 -5.43 32.27 -2.26
N VAL A 158 -5.38 32.80 -3.49
CA VAL A 158 -4.17 33.38 -4.08
C VAL A 158 -3.53 34.25 -3.00
N PRO A 159 -2.33 33.90 -2.48
CA PRO A 159 -1.83 34.55 -1.29
C PRO A 159 -1.78 36.04 -1.58
N ALA A 160 -2.46 36.83 -0.74
CA ALA A 160 -2.51 38.29 -0.87
C ALA A 160 -1.12 38.95 -0.80
N THR A 161 -0.11 38.13 -0.48
CA THR A 161 1.31 38.43 -0.28
C THR A 161 2.21 37.59 -1.20
N ALA A 162 1.80 37.32 -2.44
CA ALA A 162 2.80 37.14 -3.49
C ALA A 162 3.65 38.44 -3.55
N THR A 163 4.93 38.36 -3.18
CA THR A 163 5.81 39.54 -3.12
C THR A 163 5.80 40.23 -4.48
N VAL A 164 5.27 41.46 -4.52
CA VAL A 164 5.07 42.16 -5.80
C VAL A 164 6.43 42.33 -6.49
N PRO A 165 6.60 41.85 -7.74
CA PRO A 165 7.89 41.91 -8.42
C PRO A 165 8.41 43.35 -8.54
N PRO A 166 9.73 43.60 -8.42
CA PRO A 166 10.29 44.94 -8.60
C PRO A 166 9.98 45.61 -9.95
N ASP A 167 9.69 44.80 -10.98
CA ASP A 167 9.27 45.25 -12.32
C ASP A 167 7.76 45.32 -12.53
N TYR A 168 6.96 45.07 -11.49
CA TYR A 168 5.53 45.34 -11.56
C TYR A 168 5.30 46.83 -11.85
N ILE A 169 4.49 47.11 -12.86
CA ILE A 169 4.05 48.47 -13.16
C ILE A 169 2.82 48.74 -12.31
N VAL A 170 2.90 49.76 -11.47
CA VAL A 170 1.81 50.22 -10.60
C VAL A 170 0.63 50.70 -11.45
N ASN A 171 -0.60 50.28 -11.12
CA ASN A 171 -1.80 50.51 -11.93
C ASN A 171 -2.92 51.20 -11.14
N VAL A 172 -3.78 51.92 -11.87
CA VAL A 172 -5.08 52.44 -11.36
C VAL A 172 -5.84 51.34 -10.64
N GLY A 173 -6.28 51.58 -9.40
CA GLY A 173 -7.01 50.61 -8.57
C GLY A 173 -6.16 49.63 -7.75
N ASP A 174 -4.83 49.76 -7.73
CA ASP A 174 -4.01 49.19 -6.66
C ASP A 174 -4.16 50.01 -5.36
N THR A 175 -3.91 49.39 -4.20
CA THR A 175 -3.82 50.07 -2.89
C THR A 175 -2.37 50.07 -2.42
N ILE A 176 -1.81 51.25 -2.12
CA ILE A 176 -0.47 51.43 -1.58
C ILE A 176 -0.56 51.75 -0.08
N THR A 177 0.22 51.06 0.75
CA THR A 177 0.51 51.46 2.13
C THR A 177 1.76 52.33 2.16
N ILE A 178 1.65 53.49 2.80
CA ILE A 178 2.76 54.42 3.03
C ILE A 178 2.93 54.59 4.54
N GLY A 179 4.03 54.07 5.07
CA GLY A 179 4.47 54.26 6.44
C GLY A 179 5.47 55.41 6.56
N LEU A 180 5.32 56.24 7.57
CA LEU A 180 6.18 57.37 7.91
C LEU A 180 6.68 57.23 9.35
N THR A 181 7.97 57.52 9.55
CA THR A 181 8.64 57.53 10.86
C THR A 181 9.62 58.70 10.94
N GLY A 182 10.02 59.10 12.14
CA GLY A 182 10.92 60.24 12.38
C GLY A 182 10.15 61.49 12.81
N SER A 183 10.31 62.61 12.09
CA SER A 183 9.65 63.89 12.43
C SER A 183 8.13 63.88 12.29
N VAL A 184 7.58 62.90 11.57
CA VAL A 184 6.15 62.62 11.44
C VAL A 184 5.98 61.11 11.47
N GLU A 185 5.08 60.62 12.31
CA GLU A 185 4.74 59.20 12.42
C GLU A 185 3.33 58.93 11.90
N GLY A 186 3.14 57.80 11.23
CA GLY A 186 1.84 57.32 10.80
C GLY A 186 1.91 56.30 9.66
N SER A 187 0.79 55.64 9.39
CA SER A 187 0.63 54.79 8.21
C SER A 187 -0.69 55.13 7.54
N VAL A 188 -0.70 55.23 6.22
CA VAL A 188 -1.91 55.48 5.43
C VAL A 188 -1.97 54.52 4.25
N ASP A 189 -3.17 53.97 4.03
CA ASP A 189 -3.49 53.19 2.84
C ASP A 189 -4.21 54.10 1.85
N VAL A 190 -3.73 54.13 0.60
CA VAL A 190 -4.30 54.99 -0.45
C VAL A 190 -4.53 54.16 -1.70
N ASP A 191 -5.77 54.16 -2.18
CA ASP A 191 -6.13 53.60 -3.48
C ASP A 191 -5.69 54.55 -4.61
N ILE A 192 -5.17 54.00 -5.69
CA ILE A 192 -4.77 54.76 -6.86
C ILE A 192 -6.01 55.09 -7.69
N ASP A 193 -6.29 56.39 -7.84
CA ASP A 193 -7.47 56.91 -8.51
C ASP A 193 -7.47 56.65 -10.03
N THR A 194 -8.58 56.99 -10.68
CA THR A 194 -8.76 56.82 -12.14
C THR A 194 -7.83 57.69 -12.99
N GLU A 195 -7.19 58.71 -12.41
CA GLU A 195 -6.18 59.54 -13.07
C GLU A 195 -4.75 58.98 -12.87
N GLY A 196 -4.61 57.89 -12.11
CA GLY A 196 -3.32 57.27 -11.80
C GLY A 196 -2.58 57.90 -10.63
N LYS A 197 -3.28 58.66 -9.78
CA LYS A 197 -2.69 59.43 -8.68
C LYS A 197 -3.11 58.86 -7.33
N ILE A 198 -2.33 59.20 -6.30
CA ILE A 198 -2.70 59.06 -4.88
C ILE A 198 -2.80 60.44 -4.25
N PHE A 199 -3.75 60.65 -3.34
CA PHE A 199 -3.88 61.88 -2.58
C PHE A 199 -3.33 61.70 -1.16
N LEU A 200 -2.33 62.50 -0.79
CA LEU A 200 -1.78 62.53 0.57
C LEU A 200 -2.14 63.85 1.27
N PRO A 201 -2.74 63.82 2.47
CA PRO A 201 -3.01 65.02 3.26
C PRO A 201 -1.75 65.87 3.45
N LYS A 202 -1.89 67.19 3.26
CA LYS A 202 -0.81 68.21 3.33
C LYS A 202 0.28 68.12 2.24
N VAL A 203 0.32 67.07 1.42
CA VAL A 203 1.30 66.88 0.34
C VAL A 203 0.66 67.09 -1.04
N GLY A 204 -0.62 66.72 -1.19
CA GLY A 204 -1.38 66.82 -2.44
C GLY A 204 -1.38 65.52 -3.25
N SER A 205 -1.70 65.63 -4.54
CA SER A 205 -1.79 64.49 -5.45
C SER A 205 -0.43 64.13 -6.06
N ILE A 206 -0.09 62.83 -6.05
CA ILE A 206 1.16 62.28 -6.56
C ILE A 206 0.85 61.28 -7.67
N MET A 207 1.44 61.43 -8.85
CA MET A 207 1.32 60.46 -9.94
C MET A 207 2.13 59.20 -9.61
N VAL A 208 1.49 58.03 -9.61
CA VAL A 208 2.12 56.75 -9.28
C VAL A 208 1.80 55.62 -10.28
N ALA A 209 0.70 55.70 -11.01
CA ALA A 209 0.44 54.74 -12.09
C ALA A 209 1.48 54.87 -13.21
N GLY A 210 1.92 53.73 -13.75
CA GLY A 210 3.00 53.67 -14.73
C GLY A 210 4.42 53.62 -14.14
N VAL A 211 4.58 53.91 -12.83
CA VAL A 211 5.85 53.76 -12.12
C VAL A 211 6.12 52.27 -11.84
N ARG A 212 7.38 51.82 -11.94
CA ARG A 212 7.73 50.44 -11.53
C ARG A 212 7.79 50.36 -10.02
N TYR A 213 7.43 49.22 -9.44
CA TYR A 213 7.42 49.03 -7.99
C TYR A 213 8.78 49.33 -7.34
N ARG A 214 9.89 48.99 -8.01
CA ARG A 214 11.27 49.37 -7.59
C ARG A 214 11.51 50.88 -7.41
N ASP A 215 10.79 51.71 -8.17
CA ASP A 215 10.98 53.17 -8.21
C ASP A 215 9.93 53.91 -7.36
N LEU A 216 8.86 53.22 -6.95
CA LEU A 216 7.71 53.79 -6.22
C LEU A 216 8.11 54.46 -4.91
N HIS A 217 9.01 53.84 -4.13
CA HIS A 217 9.55 54.42 -2.90
C HIS A 217 10.22 55.79 -3.18
N ASN A 218 11.07 55.87 -4.20
CA ASN A 218 11.77 57.11 -4.57
C ASN A 218 10.79 58.20 -5.04
N THR A 219 9.76 57.82 -5.82
CA THR A 219 8.73 58.75 -6.29
C THR A 219 7.92 59.36 -5.14
N VAL A 220 7.50 58.53 -4.18
CA VAL A 220 6.73 58.97 -3.01
C VAL A 220 7.61 59.78 -2.04
N ALA A 221 8.85 59.34 -1.79
CA ALA A 221 9.82 60.09 -0.99
C ALA A 221 10.09 61.50 -1.56
N ALA A 222 10.33 61.61 -2.88
CA ALA A 222 10.57 62.90 -3.53
C ALA A 222 9.38 63.88 -3.45
N ALA A 223 8.14 63.37 -3.35
CA ALA A 223 6.96 64.19 -3.12
C ALA A 223 6.84 64.63 -1.65
N LEU A 224 7.04 63.70 -0.70
CA LEU A 224 7.01 63.97 0.75
C LEU A 224 8.07 65.00 1.18
N GLY A 225 9.27 64.93 0.61
CA GLY A 225 10.40 65.82 0.90
C GLY A 225 10.17 67.30 0.55
N ARG A 226 9.07 67.61 -0.16
CA ARG A 226 8.64 69.01 -0.41
C ARG A 226 8.01 69.65 0.82
N GLN A 227 7.40 68.84 1.70
CA GLN A 227 6.62 69.30 2.85
C GLN A 227 7.24 68.88 4.21
N TYR A 228 7.94 67.75 4.25
CA TYR A 228 8.52 67.18 5.47
C TYR A 228 10.05 67.04 5.36
N ARG A 229 10.74 67.02 6.51
CA ARG A 229 12.20 66.79 6.61
C ARG A 229 12.51 65.93 7.83
N GLY A 230 13.61 65.16 7.79
CA GLY A 230 13.97 64.25 8.88
C GLY A 230 12.93 63.15 9.10
N TYR A 231 12.45 62.57 8.00
CA TYR A 231 11.50 61.46 7.99
C TYR A 231 12.12 60.28 7.23
N ASP A 232 11.76 59.07 7.63
CA ASP A 232 11.98 57.83 6.89
C ASP A 232 10.63 57.31 6.39
N VAL A 233 10.58 56.88 5.13
CA VAL A 233 9.35 56.41 4.47
C VAL A 233 9.47 54.96 4.01
N ALA A 234 8.48 54.15 4.37
CA ALA A 234 8.28 52.81 3.85
C ALA A 234 7.10 52.83 2.87
N VAL A 235 7.24 52.19 1.70
CA VAL A 235 6.16 52.13 0.70
C VAL A 235 6.02 50.69 0.22
N SER A 236 4.80 50.16 0.27
CA SER A 236 4.49 48.80 -0.19
C SER A 236 3.10 48.75 -0.83
N ILE A 237 2.85 47.75 -1.67
CA ILE A 237 1.50 47.51 -2.21
C ILE A 237 0.76 46.60 -1.24
N LYS A 238 -0.38 47.08 -0.72
CA LYS A 238 -1.27 46.34 0.18
C LYS A 238 -2.18 45.40 -0.57
N LYS A 239 -2.66 45.83 -1.73
CA LYS A 239 -3.64 45.12 -2.54
C LYS A 239 -3.44 45.47 -4.01
N LEU A 240 -3.40 44.45 -4.85
CA LEU A 240 -3.38 44.60 -6.30
C LEU A 240 -4.80 44.76 -6.84
N ARG A 241 -4.95 45.51 -7.94
CA ARG A 241 -6.20 45.68 -8.65
C ARG A 241 -6.83 44.33 -9.00
N GLY A 242 -8.10 44.16 -8.65
CA GLY A 242 -8.91 43.05 -9.14
C GLY A 242 -9.20 43.19 -10.63
N ILE A 243 -9.08 42.10 -11.38
CA ILE A 243 -9.50 41.97 -12.77
C ILE A 243 -10.54 40.86 -12.88
N ARG A 244 -11.53 41.06 -13.74
CA ARG A 244 -12.52 40.05 -14.08
C ARG A 244 -12.05 39.27 -15.29
N VAL A 245 -12.10 37.95 -15.20
CA VAL A 245 -11.81 37.01 -16.31
C VAL A 245 -12.90 35.96 -16.40
N TYR A 246 -13.07 35.34 -17.56
CA TYR A 246 -14.09 34.31 -17.78
C TYR A 246 -13.42 32.98 -18.08
N VAL A 247 -13.78 31.92 -17.35
CA VAL A 247 -13.32 30.56 -17.62
C VAL A 247 -14.49 29.76 -18.20
N THR A 248 -14.29 29.24 -19.42
CA THR A 248 -15.34 28.72 -20.29
C THR A 248 -14.91 27.41 -20.98
N GLY A 249 -15.82 26.79 -21.73
CA GLY A 249 -15.59 25.48 -22.34
C GLY A 249 -15.71 24.37 -21.30
N PHE A 250 -14.82 23.38 -21.36
CA PHE A 250 -14.85 22.20 -20.50
C PHE A 250 -14.15 22.44 -19.15
N ALA A 251 -14.46 23.55 -18.49
CA ALA A 251 -14.05 23.83 -17.11
C ALA A 251 -14.87 22.99 -16.12
N ASN A 252 -14.28 22.64 -14.97
CA ASN A 252 -15.01 21.96 -13.89
C ASN A 252 -16.09 22.88 -13.30
N ASN A 253 -15.75 24.15 -13.08
CA ASN A 253 -16.67 25.20 -12.64
C ASN A 253 -16.58 26.38 -13.63
N PRO A 254 -17.32 26.38 -14.76
CA PRO A 254 -17.31 27.51 -15.70
C PRO A 254 -17.97 28.75 -15.10
N GLY A 255 -17.43 29.94 -15.36
CA GLY A 255 -17.95 31.17 -14.79
C GLY A 255 -17.02 32.38 -14.92
N ALA A 256 -17.43 33.49 -14.32
CA ALA A 256 -16.62 34.69 -14.20
C ALA A 256 -15.86 34.70 -12.86
N TYR A 257 -14.56 34.90 -12.92
CA TYR A 257 -13.64 34.88 -11.77
C TYR A 257 -13.04 36.28 -11.55
N SER A 258 -12.91 36.67 -10.29
CA SER A 258 -12.18 37.87 -9.88
C SER A 258 -10.80 37.45 -9.39
N VAL A 259 -9.76 37.84 -10.11
CA VAL A 259 -8.36 37.52 -9.81
C VAL A 259 -7.55 38.81 -9.73
N ASN A 260 -6.29 38.77 -9.28
CA ASN A 260 -5.47 39.99 -9.20
C ASN A 260 -4.75 40.29 -10.53
N SER A 261 -4.27 41.52 -10.70
CA SER A 261 -3.56 42.02 -11.90
C SER A 261 -2.25 41.28 -12.24
N LEU A 262 -1.73 40.43 -11.35
CA LEU A 262 -0.57 39.56 -11.58
C LEU A 262 -0.94 38.10 -11.88
N SER A 263 -2.23 37.77 -11.89
CA SER A 263 -2.69 36.39 -12.05
C SER A 263 -2.48 35.89 -13.49
N THR A 264 -2.03 34.65 -13.59
CA THR A 264 -1.72 33.96 -14.86
C THR A 264 -2.84 33.02 -15.28
N MET A 265 -2.74 32.45 -16.49
CA MET A 265 -3.71 31.45 -16.97
C MET A 265 -3.85 30.28 -15.99
N VAL A 266 -2.73 29.80 -15.44
CA VAL A 266 -2.71 28.74 -14.43
C VAL A 266 -3.54 29.13 -13.19
N ASN A 267 -3.44 30.37 -12.71
CA ASN A 267 -4.21 30.83 -11.54
C ASN A 267 -5.72 30.77 -11.79
N ALA A 268 -6.20 31.19 -12.97
CA ALA A 268 -7.62 31.17 -13.30
C ALA A 268 -8.16 29.73 -13.53
N VAL A 269 -7.36 28.85 -14.16
CA VAL A 269 -7.72 27.42 -14.30
C VAL A 269 -7.82 26.73 -12.93
N LEU A 270 -6.89 27.02 -12.01
CA LEU A 270 -6.94 26.51 -10.64
C LEU A 270 -8.16 27.05 -9.87
N ALA A 271 -8.46 28.35 -9.99
CA ALA A 271 -9.64 28.95 -9.38
C ALA A 271 -10.97 28.34 -9.88
N ALA A 272 -11.01 27.87 -11.13
CA ALA A 272 -12.15 27.12 -11.69
C ALA A 272 -12.20 25.63 -11.28
N GLY A 273 -11.27 25.15 -10.46
CA GLY A 273 -11.15 23.75 -10.06
C GLY A 273 -10.66 22.83 -11.18
N GLY A 274 -9.89 23.37 -12.14
CA GLY A 274 -9.34 22.65 -13.29
C GLY A 274 -10.32 22.40 -14.44
N PRO A 275 -9.89 21.66 -15.49
CA PRO A 275 -10.78 21.08 -16.49
C PRO A 275 -11.74 20.06 -15.88
N SER A 276 -12.92 19.91 -16.49
CA SER A 276 -13.90 18.90 -16.09
C SER A 276 -13.51 17.49 -16.58
N SER A 277 -14.34 16.49 -16.27
CA SER A 277 -14.16 15.12 -16.76
C SER A 277 -14.05 15.01 -18.29
N GLY A 278 -14.59 15.98 -19.04
CA GLY A 278 -14.48 16.10 -20.50
C GLY A 278 -13.53 17.18 -21.00
N GLY A 279 -12.75 17.84 -20.13
CA GLY A 279 -11.86 18.95 -20.49
C GLY A 279 -10.39 18.57 -20.63
N SER A 280 -9.73 19.19 -21.60
CA SER A 280 -8.31 19.03 -21.89
C SER A 280 -7.45 19.75 -20.86
N LEU A 281 -6.37 19.09 -20.42
CA LEU A 281 -5.27 19.75 -19.72
C LEU A 281 -4.21 20.30 -20.68
N ARG A 282 -4.32 19.94 -21.97
CA ARG A 282 -3.28 20.17 -22.98
C ARG A 282 -3.55 21.33 -23.91
N SER A 283 -4.77 21.85 -23.89
CA SER A 283 -5.15 23.05 -24.63
C SER A 283 -6.09 23.93 -23.80
N VAL A 284 -5.48 24.89 -23.11
CA VAL A 284 -6.18 26.02 -22.48
C VAL A 284 -5.86 27.27 -23.29
N LYS A 285 -6.88 27.81 -23.97
CA LYS A 285 -6.74 28.92 -24.91
C LYS A 285 -7.09 30.24 -24.23
N LEU A 286 -6.21 31.24 -24.34
CA LEU A 286 -6.49 32.60 -23.90
C LEU A 286 -6.98 33.45 -25.07
N PHE A 287 -8.20 33.98 -24.96
CA PHE A 287 -8.75 34.96 -25.88
C PHE A 287 -8.81 36.34 -25.23
N ARG A 288 -8.29 37.34 -25.94
CA ARG A 288 -8.27 38.76 -25.54
C ARG A 288 -8.82 39.59 -26.68
N ASN A 289 -9.83 40.42 -26.41
CA ASN A 289 -10.52 41.22 -27.44
C ASN A 289 -10.96 40.37 -28.67
N GLY A 290 -11.43 39.14 -28.42
CA GLY A 290 -11.86 38.19 -29.45
C GLY A 290 -10.75 37.49 -30.24
N ARG A 291 -9.46 37.74 -29.95
CA ARG A 291 -8.31 37.10 -30.63
C ARG A 291 -7.61 36.09 -29.73
N LEU A 292 -7.18 34.97 -30.29
CA LEU A 292 -6.34 34.00 -29.60
C LEU A 292 -4.96 34.62 -29.32
N VAL A 293 -4.57 34.68 -28.04
CA VAL A 293 -3.27 35.19 -27.58
C VAL A 293 -2.25 34.06 -27.46
N THR A 294 -2.65 32.96 -26.83
CA THR A 294 -1.80 31.78 -26.59
C THR A 294 -2.68 30.54 -26.35
N ASP A 295 -2.09 29.37 -26.56
CA ASP A 295 -2.64 28.06 -26.21
C ASP A 295 -1.63 27.38 -25.28
N PHE A 296 -2.05 27.07 -24.05
CA PHE A 296 -1.21 26.59 -22.97
C PHE A 296 -1.47 25.12 -22.67
N ASP A 297 -0.40 24.32 -22.64
CA ASP A 297 -0.45 22.91 -22.25
C ASP A 297 0.08 22.77 -20.82
N LEU A 298 -0.78 22.39 -19.86
CA LEU A 298 -0.37 22.22 -18.47
C LEU A 298 0.61 21.04 -18.29
N TYR A 299 0.74 20.12 -19.25
CA TYR A 299 1.78 19.10 -19.22
C TYR A 299 3.17 19.70 -19.42
N ASP A 300 3.32 20.79 -20.18
CA ASP A 300 4.64 21.45 -20.31
C ASP A 300 5.07 22.04 -18.94
N LEU A 301 4.12 22.54 -18.14
CA LEU A 301 4.36 22.93 -16.75
C LEU A 301 4.66 21.73 -15.83
N ILE A 302 3.82 20.70 -15.84
CA ILE A 302 3.92 19.58 -14.89
C ILE A 302 5.15 18.70 -15.17
N LEU A 303 5.46 18.43 -16.44
CA LEU A 303 6.54 17.51 -16.84
C LEU A 303 7.89 18.20 -17.07
N ARG A 304 7.90 19.51 -17.39
CA ARG A 304 9.12 20.25 -17.77
C ARG A 304 9.38 21.51 -16.97
N GLY A 305 8.43 21.95 -16.13
CA GLY A 305 8.50 23.23 -15.42
C GLY A 305 8.35 24.46 -16.32
N ASP A 306 7.91 24.29 -17.57
CA ASP A 306 7.86 25.40 -18.53
C ASP A 306 6.62 26.29 -18.30
N ARG A 307 6.87 27.59 -18.12
CA ARG A 307 5.86 28.65 -17.99
C ARG A 307 5.90 29.68 -19.13
N SER A 308 6.69 29.45 -20.18
CA SER A 308 6.89 30.38 -21.30
C SER A 308 5.58 30.83 -21.98
N ARG A 309 4.55 29.97 -21.98
CA ARG A 309 3.24 30.22 -22.57
C ARG A 309 2.13 30.55 -21.55
N ASP A 310 2.46 30.64 -20.26
CA ASP A 310 1.53 30.95 -19.17
C ASP A 310 1.36 32.48 -19.05
N ALA A 311 0.46 33.04 -19.85
CA ALA A 311 0.31 34.49 -19.98
C ALA A 311 -0.32 35.13 -18.73
N VAL A 312 0.14 36.35 -18.40
CA VAL A 312 -0.53 37.22 -17.42
C VAL A 312 -1.86 37.71 -18.00
N LEU A 313 -2.91 37.59 -17.18
CA LEU A 313 -4.27 37.90 -17.55
C LEU A 313 -4.56 39.41 -17.50
N GLN A 314 -5.52 39.83 -18.31
CA GLN A 314 -6.05 41.18 -18.36
C GLN A 314 -7.56 41.16 -18.11
N ASN A 315 -8.14 42.34 -17.85
CA ASN A 315 -9.57 42.44 -17.60
C ASN A 315 -10.39 42.09 -18.86
N GLU A 316 -11.48 41.36 -18.69
CA GLU A 316 -12.31 40.74 -19.73
C GLU A 316 -11.60 39.66 -20.59
N ASP A 317 -10.45 39.13 -20.17
CA ASP A 317 -9.88 37.94 -20.81
C ASP A 317 -10.80 36.72 -20.68
N VAL A 318 -10.88 35.93 -21.75
CA VAL A 318 -11.66 34.69 -21.80
C VAL A 318 -10.71 33.50 -21.95
N LEU A 319 -10.64 32.67 -20.92
CA LEU A 319 -10.00 31.37 -20.96
C LEU A 319 -11.01 30.33 -21.46
N PHE A 320 -10.63 29.58 -22.48
CA PHE A 320 -11.42 28.49 -23.04
C PHE A 320 -10.67 27.18 -22.90
N ILE A 321 -11.23 26.26 -22.11
CA ILE A 321 -10.70 24.91 -21.92
C ILE A 321 -11.28 24.01 -23.02
N ALA A 322 -10.40 23.47 -23.85
CA ALA A 322 -10.77 22.63 -24.99
C ALA A 322 -11.39 21.28 -24.56
N PRO A 323 -12.12 20.58 -25.46
CA PRO A 323 -12.54 19.20 -25.20
C PRO A 323 -11.32 18.29 -25.01
N LEU A 324 -11.44 17.32 -24.12
CA LEU A 324 -10.43 16.30 -23.83
C LEU A 324 -10.09 15.47 -25.09
N GLY A 325 -8.79 15.32 -25.36
CA GLY A 325 -8.26 14.54 -26.48
C GLY A 325 -8.32 13.01 -26.26
N ARG A 326 -7.45 12.29 -26.98
CA ARG A 326 -7.36 10.82 -26.87
C ARG A 326 -6.82 10.43 -25.49
N GLN A 327 -7.57 9.63 -24.75
CA GLN A 327 -7.15 9.15 -23.43
C GLN A 327 -6.40 7.81 -23.53
N VAL A 328 -5.39 7.67 -22.68
CA VAL A 328 -4.52 6.50 -22.57
C VAL A 328 -4.21 6.25 -21.08
N ALA A 329 -4.42 5.03 -20.59
CA ALA A 329 -4.06 4.66 -19.23
C ALA A 329 -2.68 3.99 -19.18
N ILE A 330 -1.87 4.31 -18.18
CA ILE A 330 -0.57 3.68 -17.95
C ILE A 330 -0.49 3.13 -16.53
N THR A 331 -0.10 1.86 -16.40
CA THR A 331 -0.06 1.09 -15.15
C THR A 331 1.19 0.19 -15.11
N GLY A 332 1.61 -0.21 -13.91
CA GLY A 332 2.76 -1.08 -13.67
C GLY A 332 4.04 -0.29 -13.39
N SER A 333 5.15 -0.72 -14.01
CA SER A 333 6.50 -0.26 -13.66
C SER A 333 6.87 1.07 -14.31
N VAL A 334 6.16 2.13 -13.93
CA VAL A 334 6.38 3.51 -14.36
C VAL A 334 6.62 4.43 -13.16
N ASN A 335 7.08 5.65 -13.42
CA ASN A 335 7.29 6.65 -12.36
C ASN A 335 5.97 7.33 -11.92
N SER A 336 4.95 7.34 -12.76
CA SER A 336 3.60 7.82 -12.45
C SER A 336 2.54 6.94 -13.14
N GLU A 337 1.66 6.32 -12.36
CA GLU A 337 0.51 5.56 -12.88
C GLU A 337 -0.71 6.47 -12.95
N ALA A 338 -1.26 6.72 -14.15
CA ALA A 338 -2.41 7.60 -14.34
C ALA A 338 -3.11 7.37 -15.69
N VAL A 339 -4.24 8.07 -15.87
CA VAL A 339 -4.87 8.31 -17.17
C VAL A 339 -4.33 9.61 -17.77
N TYR A 340 -3.71 9.51 -18.94
CA TYR A 340 -3.06 10.57 -19.69
C TYR A 340 -3.88 11.01 -20.91
N GLU A 341 -3.69 12.26 -21.30
CA GLU A 341 -4.17 12.84 -22.56
C GLU A 341 -3.02 12.83 -23.58
N ALA A 342 -3.22 12.10 -24.67
CA ALA A 342 -2.32 12.04 -25.81
C ALA A 342 -2.67 13.13 -26.84
N ARG A 343 -1.64 13.77 -27.39
CA ARG A 343 -1.76 14.69 -28.52
C ARG A 343 -1.98 13.91 -29.83
N GLU A 344 -2.48 14.60 -30.84
CA GLU A 344 -2.56 14.02 -32.18
C GLU A 344 -1.17 13.74 -32.74
N GLY A 345 -0.95 12.51 -33.23
CA GLY A 345 0.37 12.03 -33.68
C GLY A 345 1.24 11.37 -32.61
N ASP A 346 0.79 11.30 -31.34
CA ASP A 346 1.54 10.57 -30.31
C ASP A 346 1.57 9.05 -30.59
N ASN A 347 2.76 8.46 -30.41
CA ASN A 347 2.95 7.01 -30.31
C ASN A 347 2.90 6.55 -28.85
N LEU A 348 2.87 5.23 -28.62
CA LEU A 348 2.82 4.67 -27.27
C LEU A 348 4.04 5.10 -26.42
N GLU A 349 5.20 5.26 -27.04
CA GLU A 349 6.44 5.68 -26.39
C GLU A 349 6.35 7.10 -25.80
N SER A 350 5.78 8.06 -26.53
CA SER A 350 5.52 9.43 -26.05
C SER A 350 4.64 9.45 -24.81
N VAL A 351 3.62 8.58 -24.74
CA VAL A 351 2.75 8.52 -23.56
C VAL A 351 3.48 7.91 -22.36
N ILE A 352 4.34 6.90 -22.58
CA ILE A 352 5.20 6.36 -21.50
C ILE A 352 6.17 7.45 -21.00
N ALA A 353 6.64 8.37 -21.85
CA ALA A 353 7.40 9.54 -21.40
C ALA A 353 6.55 10.52 -20.55
N TYR A 354 5.24 10.65 -20.80
CA TYR A 354 4.34 11.43 -19.91
C TYR A 354 4.18 10.79 -18.53
N ALA A 355 4.33 9.46 -18.41
CA ALA A 355 4.39 8.76 -17.13
C ALA A 355 5.72 8.94 -16.36
N GLY A 356 6.58 9.87 -16.81
CA GLY A 356 7.94 10.05 -16.30
C GLY A 356 8.90 8.95 -16.77
N GLY A 357 8.53 8.17 -17.78
CA GLY A 357 9.25 6.98 -18.22
C GLY A 357 8.96 5.74 -17.37
N THR A 358 9.72 4.68 -17.66
CA THR A 358 9.73 3.45 -16.86
C THR A 358 10.54 3.65 -15.57
N ASN A 359 10.23 2.89 -14.52
CA ASN A 359 11.03 2.87 -13.30
C ASN A 359 12.08 1.75 -13.32
N ASP A 360 13.02 1.74 -12.36
CA ASP A 360 14.15 0.79 -12.31
C ASP A 360 13.73 -0.69 -12.24
N LEU A 361 12.48 -0.99 -11.89
CA LEU A 361 11.95 -2.35 -11.82
C LEU A 361 11.31 -2.81 -13.13
N ALA A 362 11.29 -1.99 -14.19
CA ALA A 362 10.51 -2.24 -15.41
C ALA A 362 11.19 -3.16 -16.44
N ASP A 363 10.41 -4.09 -17.02
CA ASP A 363 10.80 -4.85 -18.20
C ASP A 363 10.92 -3.89 -19.39
N ASN A 364 12.15 -3.43 -19.66
CA ASN A 364 12.42 -2.47 -20.72
C ASN A 364 12.33 -3.08 -22.13
N ALA A 365 12.19 -4.41 -22.26
CA ALA A 365 12.03 -5.05 -23.55
C ALA A 365 10.57 -5.05 -24.02
N ARG A 366 9.58 -5.14 -23.11
CA ARG A 366 8.20 -5.56 -23.44
C ARG A 366 7.12 -4.75 -22.71
N VAL A 367 6.04 -4.43 -23.44
CA VAL A 367 4.87 -3.69 -22.96
C VAL A 367 3.61 -4.47 -23.31
N LEU A 368 2.65 -4.59 -22.39
CA LEU A 368 1.32 -5.12 -22.71
C LEU A 368 0.38 -3.97 -23.10
N LEU A 369 -0.25 -4.09 -24.27
CA LEU A 369 -1.27 -3.17 -24.77
C LEU A 369 -2.65 -3.83 -24.73
N TYR A 370 -3.58 -3.24 -23.98
CA TYR A 370 -5.01 -3.52 -24.09
C TYR A 370 -5.65 -2.37 -24.84
N ARG A 371 -6.43 -2.66 -25.88
CA ARG A 371 -6.99 -1.65 -26.79
C ARG A 371 -8.48 -1.88 -26.97
N LEU A 372 -9.29 -0.87 -26.66
CA LEU A 372 -10.76 -0.97 -26.71
C LEU A 372 -11.30 -1.38 -28.09
N THR A 373 -10.62 -1.02 -29.17
CA THR A 373 -11.00 -1.44 -30.55
C THR A 373 -10.67 -2.89 -30.88
N GLN A 374 -10.01 -3.62 -29.98
CA GLN A 374 -9.61 -5.04 -30.14
C GLN A 374 -10.03 -5.89 -28.93
N PRO A 375 -11.32 -5.91 -28.52
CA PRO A 375 -11.76 -6.50 -27.25
C PRO A 375 -11.65 -8.03 -27.19
N LYS A 376 -11.29 -8.72 -28.28
CA LYS A 376 -11.11 -10.18 -28.33
C LYS A 376 -9.76 -10.66 -27.77
N LEU A 377 -8.84 -9.74 -27.43
CA LEU A 377 -7.53 -10.06 -26.86
C LEU A 377 -7.55 -10.01 -25.33
N ILE A 378 -8.13 -11.04 -24.69
CA ILE A 378 -8.29 -11.15 -23.23
C ILE A 378 -6.97 -10.96 -22.46
N ASN A 379 -5.84 -11.37 -23.05
CA ASN A 379 -4.52 -11.29 -22.42
C ASN A 379 -3.73 -10.00 -22.76
N GLY A 380 -4.31 -9.08 -23.55
CA GLY A 380 -3.58 -7.97 -24.15
C GLY A 380 -2.65 -8.41 -25.29
N ARG A 381 -2.11 -7.43 -26.03
CA ARG A 381 -1.08 -7.65 -27.06
C ARG A 381 0.28 -7.28 -26.46
N GLU A 382 1.18 -8.25 -26.36
CA GLU A 382 2.58 -7.99 -26.02
C GLU A 382 3.27 -7.29 -27.20
N LEU A 383 4.00 -6.23 -26.91
CA LEU A 383 4.77 -5.41 -27.85
C LEU A 383 6.20 -5.26 -27.35
N THR A 384 7.16 -5.36 -28.25
CA THR A 384 8.53 -4.93 -27.98
C THR A 384 8.60 -3.40 -27.89
N ARG A 385 9.67 -2.86 -27.26
CA ARG A 385 9.91 -1.41 -27.21
C ARG A 385 10.09 -0.75 -28.58
N ALA A 386 10.56 -1.50 -29.57
CA ALA A 386 10.61 -1.01 -30.95
C ALA A 386 9.20 -0.86 -31.56
N GLU A 387 8.29 -1.79 -31.25
CA GLU A 387 6.91 -1.74 -31.71
C GLU A 387 6.06 -0.71 -30.95
N SER A 388 6.36 -0.40 -29.68
CA SER A 388 5.71 0.73 -28.97
C SER A 388 6.04 2.07 -29.62
N ALA A 389 7.30 2.29 -29.99
CA ALA A 389 7.73 3.49 -30.71
C ALA A 389 7.11 3.61 -32.12
N ALA A 390 6.80 2.48 -32.78
CA ALA A 390 6.12 2.46 -34.08
C ALA A 390 4.57 2.52 -34.00
N THR A 391 3.98 2.24 -32.84
CA THR A 391 2.51 2.15 -32.68
C THR A 391 1.90 3.50 -32.30
N MET A 392 1.01 4.02 -33.14
CA MET A 392 0.23 5.23 -32.84
C MET A 392 -0.86 4.99 -31.79
N VAL A 393 -1.13 6.02 -30.98
CA VAL A 393 -2.24 6.06 -30.01
C VAL A 393 -3.58 6.20 -30.73
N THR A 394 -4.49 5.25 -30.51
CA THR A 394 -5.87 5.35 -31.04
C THR A 394 -6.86 5.97 -30.07
N GLY A 395 -6.49 6.06 -28.79
CA GLY A 395 -7.40 6.38 -27.69
C GLY A 395 -8.16 5.14 -27.21
N GLY A 396 -8.45 5.07 -25.92
CA GLY A 396 -8.98 3.84 -25.31
C GLY A 396 -7.92 2.75 -25.14
N ASP A 397 -6.65 3.15 -25.09
CA ASP A 397 -5.49 2.27 -24.90
C ASP A 397 -5.10 2.21 -23.42
N ILE A 398 -4.84 1.01 -22.90
CA ILE A 398 -4.26 0.78 -21.58
C ILE A 398 -2.90 0.09 -21.79
N LEU A 399 -1.83 0.72 -21.32
CA LEU A 399 -0.49 0.18 -21.37
C LEU A 399 -0.10 -0.31 -19.98
N GLN A 400 0.25 -1.59 -19.88
CA GLN A 400 0.84 -2.16 -18.69
C GLN A 400 2.33 -2.41 -18.92
N ILE A 401 3.17 -1.66 -18.20
CA ILE A 401 4.61 -1.89 -18.14
C ILE A 401 4.86 -2.99 -17.11
N LEU A 402 5.34 -4.15 -17.56
CA LEU A 402 5.66 -5.26 -16.67
C LEU A 402 6.88 -4.91 -15.81
N SER A 403 7.01 -5.53 -14.64
CA SER A 403 8.26 -5.47 -13.85
C SER A 403 9.18 -6.63 -14.24
N GLU A 404 10.49 -6.41 -14.32
CA GLU A 404 11.51 -7.46 -14.34
C GLU A 404 11.39 -8.37 -13.10
N GLY A 405 11.06 -7.80 -11.94
CA GLY A 405 10.74 -8.57 -10.73
C GLY A 405 9.46 -9.39 -10.83
N THR A 406 8.54 -9.02 -11.74
CA THR A 406 7.37 -9.83 -12.12
C THR A 406 7.60 -10.70 -13.34
N LEU A 407 8.86 -10.91 -13.78
CA LEU A 407 9.19 -11.99 -14.69
C LEU A 407 8.89 -13.33 -14.02
N ARG A 408 7.64 -13.75 -14.21
CA ARG A 408 7.31 -15.10 -14.64
C ARG A 408 8.14 -15.45 -15.89
N ARG A 409 9.44 -15.68 -15.69
CA ARG A 409 10.01 -16.89 -16.29
C ARG A 409 9.07 -18.03 -15.83
N PRO A 410 8.77 -19.03 -16.67
CA PRO A 410 8.10 -20.24 -16.19
C PRO A 410 8.75 -20.70 -14.88
N LEU A 411 8.00 -21.25 -13.90
CA LEU A 411 8.62 -21.69 -12.62
C LEU A 411 9.86 -22.57 -12.88
N ALA A 412 9.81 -23.37 -13.95
CA ALA A 412 10.89 -24.17 -14.52
C ALA A 412 12.11 -23.40 -15.11
N ASN A 413 12.18 -22.07 -15.00
CA ASN A 413 13.26 -21.19 -15.50
C ASN A 413 13.71 -20.10 -14.49
N GLN A 414 13.09 -20.02 -13.31
CA GLN A 414 13.54 -19.17 -12.20
C GLN A 414 14.62 -19.89 -11.38
N ALA A 415 15.56 -19.13 -10.80
CA ALA A 415 16.45 -19.69 -9.78
C ALA A 415 15.62 -20.03 -8.53
N VAL A 416 15.90 -21.19 -7.95
CA VAL A 416 15.09 -21.80 -6.89
C VAL A 416 15.83 -21.65 -5.55
N LEU A 417 15.16 -21.13 -4.53
CA LEU A 417 15.70 -21.10 -3.17
C LEU A 417 15.38 -22.43 -2.48
N VAL A 418 16.41 -23.14 -2.04
CA VAL A 418 16.30 -24.41 -1.30
C VAL A 418 17.02 -24.30 0.02
N ARG A 419 16.38 -24.72 1.12
CA ARG A 419 16.97 -24.68 2.46
C ARG A 419 17.33 -26.09 2.92
N ILE A 420 18.60 -26.33 3.24
CA ILE A 420 19.11 -27.61 3.76
C ILE A 420 19.55 -27.44 5.22
N GLU A 421 19.07 -28.32 6.08
CA GLU A 421 19.35 -28.35 7.52
C GLU A 421 19.81 -29.73 8.00
N GLY A 422 20.58 -29.74 9.09
CA GLY A 422 21.03 -30.95 9.76
C GLY A 422 22.38 -31.46 9.26
N GLU A 423 22.51 -32.77 9.10
CA GLU A 423 23.76 -33.48 8.86
C GLU A 423 24.25 -33.41 7.40
N VAL A 424 24.66 -32.21 7.01
CA VAL A 424 25.40 -31.91 5.78
C VAL A 424 26.66 -31.14 6.11
N ASN A 425 27.66 -31.19 5.23
CA ASN A 425 28.95 -30.56 5.49
C ASN A 425 28.86 -29.01 5.50
N ALA A 426 27.87 -28.43 4.81
CA ALA A 426 27.48 -27.03 4.93
C ALA A 426 25.94 -26.87 4.95
N PRO A 427 25.30 -26.73 6.13
CA PRO A 427 23.87 -26.40 6.21
C PRO A 427 23.62 -24.93 5.87
N GLY A 428 22.49 -24.62 5.23
CA GLY A 428 22.17 -23.26 4.79
C GLY A 428 21.11 -23.18 3.70
N SER A 429 20.94 -21.97 3.17
CA SER A 429 20.02 -21.68 2.06
C SER A 429 20.80 -21.51 0.76
N TYR A 430 20.41 -22.24 -0.28
CA TYR A 430 21.07 -22.31 -1.57
C TYR A 430 20.17 -21.79 -2.67
N PHE A 431 20.66 -20.84 -3.46
CA PHE A 431 20.06 -20.50 -4.76
C PHE A 431 20.62 -21.46 -5.80
N VAL A 432 19.75 -22.25 -6.43
CA VAL A 432 20.11 -23.20 -7.48
C VAL A 432 19.46 -22.84 -8.81
N PRO A 433 20.07 -23.20 -9.95
CA PRO A 433 19.44 -23.03 -11.25
C PRO A 433 18.06 -23.68 -11.36
N PRO A 434 17.21 -23.22 -12.29
CA PRO A 434 15.99 -23.94 -12.63
C PRO A 434 16.25 -25.40 -13.00
N ASN A 435 15.30 -26.27 -12.61
CA ASN A 435 15.35 -27.73 -12.80
C ASN A 435 16.52 -28.45 -12.10
N SER A 436 17.28 -27.77 -11.23
CA SER A 436 18.27 -28.44 -10.39
C SER A 436 17.65 -29.50 -9.49
N THR A 437 18.38 -30.59 -9.28
CA THR A 437 17.93 -31.72 -8.47
C THR A 437 18.44 -31.63 -7.04
N LEU A 438 17.89 -32.47 -6.16
CA LEU A 438 18.38 -32.67 -4.80
C LEU A 438 19.89 -32.99 -4.75
N ALA A 439 20.41 -33.73 -5.73
CA ALA A 439 21.85 -34.01 -5.84
C ALA A 439 22.67 -32.73 -6.10
N ASP A 440 22.21 -31.82 -6.96
CA ASP A 440 22.89 -30.54 -7.20
C ASP A 440 22.98 -29.70 -5.92
N VAL A 441 21.92 -29.66 -5.12
CA VAL A 441 21.91 -28.89 -3.88
C VAL A 441 22.80 -29.54 -2.81
N LEU A 442 22.79 -30.88 -2.71
CA LEU A 442 23.68 -31.62 -1.81
C LEU A 442 25.15 -31.45 -2.20
N ALA A 443 25.49 -31.45 -3.49
CA ALA A 443 26.84 -31.18 -3.97
C ALA A 443 27.30 -29.76 -3.57
N ARG A 444 26.43 -28.76 -3.67
CA ARG A 444 26.69 -27.38 -3.20
C ARG A 444 26.81 -27.28 -1.67
N ALA A 445 26.11 -28.14 -0.94
CA ALA A 445 26.25 -28.29 0.52
C ALA A 445 27.48 -29.13 0.94
N GLY A 446 28.37 -29.50 0.00
CA GLY A 446 29.56 -30.30 0.26
C GLY A 446 29.29 -31.77 0.58
N GLY A 447 28.06 -32.26 0.34
CA GLY A 447 27.63 -33.63 0.64
C GLY A 447 27.10 -33.83 2.06
N LEU A 448 26.70 -35.08 2.33
CA LEU A 448 26.20 -35.54 3.62
C LEU A 448 27.35 -35.64 4.65
N SER A 449 27.03 -35.43 5.93
CA SER A 449 27.96 -35.72 7.03
C SER A 449 28.08 -37.23 7.29
N SER A 450 29.11 -37.65 8.03
CA SER A 450 29.26 -39.05 8.47
C SER A 450 28.14 -39.55 9.40
N GLN A 451 27.40 -38.64 10.05
CA GLN A 451 26.30 -38.95 10.97
C GLN A 451 24.92 -38.84 10.30
N ALA A 452 24.86 -38.51 9.01
CA ALA A 452 23.63 -38.26 8.29
C ALA A 452 22.70 -39.48 8.24
N PHE A 453 21.45 -39.28 8.68
CA PHE A 453 20.43 -40.30 8.61
C PHE A 453 19.51 -40.10 7.42
N VAL A 454 20.01 -40.53 6.26
CA VAL A 454 19.29 -40.50 4.97
C VAL A 454 17.85 -40.99 5.11
N TYR A 455 17.61 -42.15 5.75
CA TYR A 455 16.26 -42.70 5.96
C TYR A 455 15.34 -41.78 6.79
N GLY A 456 15.87 -40.96 7.69
CA GLY A 456 15.10 -39.96 8.45
C GLY A 456 14.86 -38.63 7.73
N THR A 457 15.34 -38.48 6.49
CA THR A 457 15.27 -37.20 5.75
C THR A 457 13.82 -36.78 5.52
N ARG A 458 13.54 -35.50 5.79
CA ARG A 458 12.25 -34.87 5.55
C ARG A 458 12.38 -33.80 4.47
N LEU A 459 11.52 -33.86 3.47
CA LEU A 459 11.31 -32.77 2.51
C LEU A 459 9.94 -32.14 2.78
N GLU A 460 9.92 -30.83 2.99
CA GLU A 460 8.73 -29.99 3.18
C GLU A 460 8.59 -29.07 1.96
N ARG A 461 7.43 -29.09 1.29
CA ARG A 461 7.20 -28.46 -0.02
C ARG A 461 5.87 -27.70 -0.07
N LEU A 462 5.90 -26.45 -0.57
CA LEU A 462 4.75 -25.55 -0.57
C LEU A 462 3.61 -25.95 -1.53
N SER A 463 3.90 -26.55 -2.68
CA SER A 463 2.86 -27.09 -3.58
C SER A 463 2.09 -28.23 -2.90
N VAL A 464 2.81 -29.15 -2.27
CA VAL A 464 2.24 -30.27 -1.51
C VAL A 464 1.48 -29.78 -0.27
N LYS A 465 1.96 -28.75 0.45
CA LYS A 465 1.20 -28.13 1.57
C LYS A 465 -0.16 -27.58 1.09
N ARG A 466 -0.21 -26.93 -0.08
CA ARG A 466 -1.47 -26.41 -0.66
C ARG A 466 -2.42 -27.55 -1.05
N GLN A 467 -1.93 -28.55 -1.80
CA GLN A 467 -2.72 -29.71 -2.20
C GLN A 467 -3.28 -30.47 -0.98
N GLN A 468 -2.45 -30.70 0.05
CA GLN A 468 -2.88 -31.33 1.30
C GLN A 468 -3.96 -30.50 2.01
N ARG A 469 -3.85 -29.16 2.02
CA ARG A 469 -4.83 -28.26 2.65
C ARG A 469 -6.19 -28.33 1.94
N GLU A 470 -6.20 -28.37 0.62
CA GLU A 470 -7.42 -28.49 -0.19
C GLU A 470 -8.11 -29.84 0.07
N SER A 471 -7.40 -30.96 -0.05
CA SER A 471 -7.96 -32.30 0.24
C SER A 471 -8.39 -32.47 1.69
N PHE A 472 -7.69 -31.84 2.65
CA PHE A 472 -8.05 -31.90 4.07
C PHE A 472 -9.30 -31.06 4.39
N ALA A 473 -9.46 -29.89 3.77
CA ALA A 473 -10.67 -29.09 3.87
C ALA A 473 -11.88 -29.84 3.28
N GLU A 474 -11.72 -30.51 2.13
CA GLU A 474 -12.77 -31.33 1.54
C GLU A 474 -13.17 -32.49 2.47
N ALA A 475 -12.20 -33.21 3.03
CA ALA A 475 -12.46 -34.30 3.98
C ALA A 475 -13.17 -33.82 5.27
N ILE A 476 -12.85 -32.61 5.76
CA ILE A 476 -13.56 -31.98 6.88
C ILE A 476 -15.02 -31.69 6.52
N ASN A 477 -15.29 -31.17 5.33
CA ASN A 477 -16.65 -30.87 4.86
C ASN A 477 -17.47 -32.17 4.67
N GLN A 478 -16.86 -33.23 4.14
CA GLN A 478 -17.50 -34.54 4.02
C GLN A 478 -17.82 -35.16 5.40
N LEU A 479 -16.92 -35.02 6.37
CA LEU A 479 -17.13 -35.48 7.75
C LEU A 479 -18.27 -34.71 8.43
N GLU A 480 -18.31 -33.38 8.27
CA GLU A 480 -19.38 -32.53 8.78
C GLU A 480 -20.73 -32.89 8.18
N PHE A 481 -20.80 -33.08 6.85
CA PHE A 481 -22.01 -33.52 6.18
C PHE A 481 -22.49 -34.88 6.70
N ALA A 482 -21.59 -35.87 6.87
CA ALA A 482 -21.93 -37.19 7.40
C ALA A 482 -22.47 -37.13 8.85
N LEU A 483 -21.93 -36.23 9.68
CA LEU A 483 -22.43 -36.00 11.05
C LEU A 483 -23.83 -35.37 11.06
N LEU A 484 -24.12 -34.48 10.09
CA LEU A 484 -25.43 -33.85 9.93
C LEU A 484 -26.46 -34.76 9.25
N SER A 485 -26.03 -35.66 8.37
CA SER A 485 -26.90 -36.52 7.54
C SER A 485 -27.22 -37.88 8.16
N THR A 486 -26.74 -38.19 9.37
CA THR A 486 -27.00 -39.46 10.05
C THR A 486 -28.49 -39.56 10.42
N PRO A 487 -29.28 -40.49 9.84
CA PRO A 487 -30.74 -40.49 10.02
C PRO A 487 -31.18 -40.68 11.48
N ILE A 488 -32.27 -40.01 11.84
CA ILE A 488 -32.96 -40.19 13.13
C ILE A 488 -33.83 -41.45 13.03
N THR A 489 -33.22 -42.64 13.14
CA THR A 489 -33.96 -43.88 13.32
C THR A 489 -34.44 -43.99 14.77
N SER A 490 -35.75 -43.88 14.96
CA SER A 490 -36.41 -43.57 16.22
C SER A 490 -36.66 -44.79 17.14
N SER A 491 -35.64 -45.63 17.38
CA SER A 491 -35.81 -46.90 18.10
C SER A 491 -35.15 -46.99 19.49
N ASP A 492 -34.24 -46.08 19.87
CA ASP A 492 -33.57 -46.09 21.19
C ASP A 492 -33.67 -44.73 21.90
N ILE A 493 -34.80 -44.50 22.57
CA ILE A 493 -35.18 -43.22 23.22
C ILE A 493 -34.54 -43.05 24.62
N SER A 494 -33.82 -44.05 25.14
CA SER A 494 -33.30 -44.07 26.52
C SER A 494 -32.09 -43.17 26.80
N ASN A 495 -31.30 -42.76 25.79
CA ASN A 495 -29.97 -42.15 25.99
C ASN A 495 -29.84 -40.70 25.45
N SER A 496 -30.84 -39.85 25.70
CA SER A 496 -30.86 -38.43 25.27
C SER A 496 -29.66 -37.61 25.78
N GLY A 497 -29.14 -37.92 26.98
CA GLY A 497 -28.00 -37.22 27.59
C GLY A 497 -26.66 -37.55 26.91
N ASP A 498 -26.44 -38.79 26.51
CA ASP A 498 -25.21 -39.20 25.82
C ASP A 498 -25.12 -38.62 24.41
N ARG A 499 -26.27 -38.39 23.76
CA ARG A 499 -26.34 -37.87 22.39
C ARG A 499 -25.83 -36.44 22.27
N SER A 500 -26.17 -35.56 23.22
CA SER A 500 -25.68 -34.18 23.24
C SER A 500 -24.19 -34.11 23.54
N ALA A 501 -23.70 -34.93 24.48
CA ALA A 501 -22.28 -35.08 24.78
C ALA A 501 -21.47 -35.61 23.57
N GLN A 502 -22.00 -36.58 22.82
CA GLN A 502 -21.39 -37.08 21.59
C GLN A 502 -21.33 -36.01 20.49
N LEU A 503 -22.40 -35.23 20.30
CA LEU A 503 -22.42 -34.12 19.32
C LEU A 503 -21.42 -33.03 19.70
N GLN A 504 -21.34 -32.64 20.98
CA GLN A 504 -20.35 -31.67 21.47
C GLN A 504 -18.91 -32.19 21.32
N ALA A 505 -18.66 -33.48 21.57
CA ALA A 505 -17.36 -34.09 21.34
C ALA A 505 -17.00 -34.12 19.84
N ALA A 506 -17.98 -34.36 18.96
CA ALA A 506 -17.79 -34.35 17.51
C ALA A 506 -17.47 -32.95 16.97
N THR A 507 -18.21 -31.92 17.40
CA THR A 507 -17.94 -30.52 16.99
C THR A 507 -16.63 -30.00 17.56
N ALA A 508 -16.27 -30.34 18.80
CA ALA A 508 -14.97 -30.01 19.38
C ALA A 508 -13.80 -30.70 18.66
N ALA A 509 -13.99 -31.95 18.20
CA ALA A 509 -13.02 -32.64 17.35
C ALA A 509 -12.90 -31.95 15.97
N LEU A 510 -14.02 -31.63 15.32
CA LEU A 510 -14.05 -30.93 14.04
C LEU A 510 -13.35 -29.56 14.11
N ALA A 511 -13.55 -28.80 15.19
CA ALA A 511 -12.86 -27.53 15.45
C ALA A 511 -11.34 -27.70 15.59
N LYS A 512 -10.88 -28.75 16.28
CA LYS A 512 -9.45 -29.09 16.36
C LYS A 512 -8.86 -29.52 15.02
N LEU A 513 -9.61 -30.23 14.19
CA LEU A 513 -9.19 -30.59 12.83
C LEU A 513 -9.09 -29.36 11.94
N ARG A 514 -10.07 -28.44 11.98
CA ARG A 514 -10.02 -27.16 11.25
C ARG A 514 -8.82 -26.27 11.64
N ALA A 515 -8.34 -26.38 12.87
CA ALA A 515 -7.17 -25.64 13.36
C ALA A 515 -5.82 -26.31 12.99
N ALA A 516 -5.82 -27.53 12.46
CA ALA A 516 -4.61 -28.24 12.08
C ALA A 516 -4.12 -27.82 10.68
N GLU A 517 -2.87 -27.38 10.58
CA GLU A 517 -2.24 -27.12 9.28
C GLU A 517 -1.45 -28.33 8.79
N PRO A 518 -1.53 -28.68 7.49
CA PRO A 518 -0.60 -29.60 6.85
C PRO A 518 0.84 -29.05 6.86
N ASP A 519 1.81 -29.95 6.97
CA ASP A 519 3.25 -29.66 6.96
C ASP A 519 3.83 -29.58 5.53
N GLY A 520 3.13 -30.08 4.52
CA GLY A 520 3.64 -30.16 3.15
C GLY A 520 4.69 -31.25 2.96
N ARG A 521 4.73 -32.25 3.84
CA ARG A 521 5.75 -33.31 3.80
C ARG A 521 5.61 -34.16 2.54
N VAL A 522 6.72 -34.32 1.82
CA VAL A 522 6.90 -35.26 0.72
C VAL A 522 7.52 -36.54 1.27
N VAL A 523 6.91 -37.69 0.96
CA VAL A 523 7.47 -39.00 1.32
C VAL A 523 8.53 -39.38 0.31
N LEU A 524 9.77 -39.54 0.76
CA LEU A 524 10.86 -40.07 -0.04
C LEU A 524 10.87 -41.59 0.11
N ASN A 525 10.79 -42.33 -1.01
CA ASN A 525 10.79 -43.80 -1.04
C ASN A 525 12.21 -44.37 -0.78
N LEU A 526 12.72 -44.12 0.43
CA LEU A 526 14.07 -44.51 0.87
C LEU A 526 14.04 -45.88 1.53
N THR A 527 15.01 -46.73 1.18
CA THR A 527 15.23 -48.02 1.86
C THR A 527 15.97 -47.81 3.19
N PRO A 528 15.65 -48.58 4.24
CA PRO A 528 16.44 -48.61 5.46
C PRO A 528 17.90 -48.97 5.15
N GLY A 529 18.83 -48.08 5.50
CA GLY A 529 20.27 -48.27 5.24
C GLY A 529 20.81 -47.60 3.98
N SER A 530 19.99 -46.90 3.17
CA SER A 530 20.52 -46.10 2.05
C SER A 530 21.55 -45.07 2.54
N SER A 531 22.64 -44.91 1.80
CA SER A 531 23.64 -43.86 1.98
C SER A 531 23.43 -42.66 1.05
N ALA A 532 22.49 -42.73 0.11
CA ALA A 532 22.23 -41.71 -0.90
C ALA A 532 20.75 -41.27 -0.90
N LEU A 533 20.54 -39.99 -1.24
CA LEU A 533 19.24 -39.40 -1.48
C LEU A 533 18.86 -39.47 -2.97
N PRO A 534 17.58 -39.31 -3.36
CA PRO A 534 17.15 -39.50 -4.75
C PRO A 534 17.72 -38.44 -5.68
N GLU A 535 18.56 -38.85 -6.63
CA GLU A 535 19.33 -37.94 -7.49
C GLU A 535 18.48 -37.19 -8.53
N THR A 536 17.32 -37.75 -8.89
CA THR A 536 16.42 -37.22 -9.94
C THR A 536 15.33 -36.30 -9.41
N LEU A 537 15.25 -36.06 -8.10
CA LEU A 537 14.20 -35.24 -7.51
C LEU A 537 14.45 -33.76 -7.78
N VAL A 538 13.66 -33.17 -8.67
CA VAL A 538 13.72 -31.73 -9.00
C VAL A 538 13.20 -30.89 -7.83
N MET A 539 13.90 -29.80 -7.53
CA MET A 539 13.61 -28.91 -6.41
C MET A 539 12.61 -27.80 -6.77
N GLU A 540 11.72 -27.47 -5.83
CA GLU A 540 10.77 -26.36 -5.93
C GLU A 540 11.14 -25.20 -5.00
N ASN A 541 10.56 -24.02 -5.26
CA ASN A 541 10.96 -22.79 -4.58
C ASN A 541 10.48 -22.75 -3.13
N ASN A 542 11.44 -22.53 -2.22
CA ASN A 542 11.31 -22.66 -0.77
C ASN A 542 11.08 -24.11 -0.28
N ASP A 543 11.53 -25.11 -1.04
CA ASP A 543 11.67 -26.46 -0.48
C ASP A 543 12.64 -26.45 0.71
N ARG A 544 12.23 -27.12 1.80
CA ARG A 544 13.03 -27.30 3.00
C ARG A 544 13.36 -28.78 3.20
N ILE A 545 14.65 -29.09 3.21
CA ILE A 545 15.21 -30.42 3.42
C ILE A 545 15.83 -30.45 4.82
N VAL A 546 15.41 -31.41 5.64
CA VAL A 546 15.96 -31.65 6.98
C VAL A 546 16.53 -33.06 7.02
N ILE A 547 17.83 -33.18 7.20
CA ILE A 547 18.56 -34.46 7.27
C ILE A 547 18.99 -34.66 8.73
N PRO A 548 18.27 -35.45 9.53
CA PRO A 548 18.59 -35.60 10.94
C PRO A 548 19.88 -36.43 11.16
N PRO A 549 20.51 -36.33 12.35
CA PRO A 549 21.53 -37.28 12.77
C PRO A 549 20.95 -38.66 12.99
N ARG A 550 21.78 -39.70 12.84
CA ARG A 550 21.39 -41.10 13.07
C ARG A 550 21.05 -41.31 14.56
N PRO A 551 19.78 -41.52 14.92
CA PRO A 551 19.41 -41.80 16.30
C PRO A 551 19.90 -43.19 16.70
N ALA A 552 20.27 -43.38 17.97
CA ALA A 552 20.66 -44.69 18.50
C ALA A 552 19.50 -45.46 19.15
N THR A 553 18.27 -44.93 19.10
CA THR A 553 17.17 -45.35 19.97
C THR A 553 15.85 -45.63 19.24
N VAL A 554 15.01 -46.45 19.86
CA VAL A 554 13.58 -46.67 19.55
C VAL A 554 12.75 -46.12 20.71
N GLY A 555 11.78 -45.25 20.43
CA GLY A 555 10.84 -44.75 21.44
C GLY A 555 9.66 -45.71 21.63
N VAL A 556 9.27 -45.98 22.88
CA VAL A 556 8.05 -46.74 23.20
C VAL A 556 7.19 -45.95 24.17
N PHE A 557 5.98 -45.59 23.74
CA PHE A 557 5.08 -44.67 24.45
C PHE A 557 3.63 -45.16 24.48
N GLY A 558 2.82 -44.53 25.32
CA GLY A 558 1.41 -44.88 25.54
C GLY A 558 1.21 -45.85 26.70
N ALA A 559 0.29 -46.80 26.55
CA ALA A 559 -0.17 -47.73 27.58
C ALA A 559 0.83 -48.88 27.87
N VAL A 560 2.08 -48.54 28.14
CA VAL A 560 3.14 -49.45 28.60
C VAL A 560 3.53 -49.12 30.04
N PHE A 561 4.12 -50.05 30.78
CA PHE A 561 4.47 -49.81 32.19
C PHE A 561 5.59 -48.78 32.37
N ARG A 562 6.54 -48.70 31.42
CA ARG A 562 7.69 -47.79 31.45
C ARG A 562 7.89 -47.12 30.07
N PRO A 563 7.12 -46.06 29.75
CA PRO A 563 7.31 -45.33 28.50
C PRO A 563 8.66 -44.62 28.48
N ALA A 564 9.50 -44.93 27.49
CA ALA A 564 10.89 -44.47 27.42
C ALA A 564 11.46 -44.65 26.00
N SER A 565 12.64 -44.07 25.75
CA SER A 565 13.47 -44.37 24.59
C SER A 565 14.54 -45.40 24.95
N PHE A 566 14.62 -46.47 24.18
CA PHE A 566 15.52 -47.61 24.41
C PHE A 566 16.64 -47.62 23.38
N LEU A 567 17.88 -47.90 23.80
CA LEU A 567 19.01 -48.06 22.90
C LEU A 567 18.84 -49.29 22.00
N ILE A 568 19.26 -49.17 20.74
CA ILE A 568 19.34 -50.30 19.80
C ILE A 568 20.64 -51.05 20.05
N GLU A 569 20.52 -52.33 20.40
CA GLU A 569 21.66 -53.19 20.76
C GLU A 569 21.87 -54.30 19.70
N GLY A 570 23.06 -54.34 19.11
CA GLY A 570 23.52 -55.41 18.21
C GLY A 570 23.07 -55.29 16.75
N GLU A 571 23.79 -55.98 15.85
CA GLU A 571 23.51 -56.00 14.41
C GLU A 571 22.24 -56.78 14.04
N LYS A 572 21.86 -57.76 14.85
CA LYS A 572 20.61 -58.51 14.72
C LYS A 572 19.48 -57.73 15.41
N GLY A 573 18.99 -56.69 14.73
CA GLY A 573 17.98 -55.79 15.27
C GLY A 573 16.77 -56.52 15.89
N LEU A 574 16.33 -56.04 17.05
CA LEU A 574 15.17 -56.55 17.79
C LEU A 574 13.84 -56.19 17.09
N ARG A 575 12.78 -56.96 17.37
CA ARG A 575 11.43 -56.67 16.90
C ARG A 575 10.74 -55.62 17.78
N ILE A 576 9.71 -54.99 17.22
CA ILE A 576 8.87 -54.03 17.93
C ILE A 576 8.21 -54.64 19.18
N SER A 577 7.85 -55.92 19.16
CA SER A 577 7.39 -56.69 20.33
C SER A 577 8.36 -56.58 21.51
N ASP A 578 9.65 -56.75 21.23
CA ASP A 578 10.70 -56.96 22.24
C ASP A 578 10.99 -55.64 22.96
N TYR A 579 10.88 -54.50 22.25
CA TYR A 579 10.94 -53.16 22.85
C TYR A 579 9.72 -52.85 23.73
N ILE A 580 8.52 -53.37 23.40
CA ILE A 580 7.35 -53.23 24.27
C ILE A 580 7.51 -54.05 25.55
N GLU A 581 8.16 -55.22 25.48
CA GLU A 581 8.53 -56.01 26.67
C GLU A 581 9.62 -55.33 27.51
N ARG A 582 10.64 -54.73 26.88
CA ARG A 582 11.63 -53.86 27.55
C ARG A 582 10.99 -52.65 28.24
N ALA A 583 9.88 -52.13 27.71
CA ALA A 583 9.02 -51.13 28.36
C ALA A 583 8.15 -51.67 29.52
N GLY A 584 8.48 -52.85 30.05
CA GLY A 584 7.75 -53.53 31.12
C GLY A 584 6.46 -54.21 30.65
N GLY A 585 6.24 -54.33 29.34
CA GLY A 585 5.03 -54.87 28.75
C GLY A 585 3.88 -53.87 28.65
N LYS A 586 2.75 -54.37 28.15
CA LYS A 586 1.52 -53.59 27.93
C LYS A 586 0.68 -53.54 29.21
N GLN A 587 0.16 -52.36 29.58
CA GLN A 587 -0.74 -52.22 30.72
C GLN A 587 -2.06 -52.99 30.49
N ARG A 588 -2.82 -53.31 31.56
CA ARG A 588 -4.15 -53.96 31.42
C ARG A 588 -5.12 -53.12 30.57
N SER A 589 -5.03 -51.80 30.72
CA SER A 589 -5.72 -50.74 29.96
C SER A 589 -5.27 -50.64 28.50
N ALA A 590 -4.19 -51.30 28.07
CA ALA A 590 -3.63 -51.13 26.74
C ALA A 590 -4.44 -51.85 25.65
N ASP A 591 -4.71 -51.16 24.56
CA ASP A 591 -5.15 -51.77 23.29
C ASP A 591 -3.92 -52.22 22.50
N GLY A 592 -3.28 -53.27 23.02
CA GLY A 592 -2.11 -53.90 22.41
C GLY A 592 -2.36 -54.53 21.04
N GLY A 593 -3.60 -54.55 20.55
CA GLY A 593 -3.96 -54.98 19.21
C GLY A 593 -3.88 -53.86 18.18
N ASN A 594 -3.98 -52.60 18.59
CA ASN A 594 -3.92 -51.43 17.71
C ASN A 594 -2.63 -50.61 17.93
N THR A 595 -1.53 -51.29 18.28
CA THR A 595 -0.19 -50.68 18.31
C THR A 595 0.20 -50.13 16.94
N ILE A 596 0.74 -48.91 16.94
CA ILE A 596 1.17 -48.17 15.76
C ILE A 596 2.68 -47.96 15.86
N VAL A 597 3.39 -48.14 14.76
CA VAL A 597 4.82 -47.77 14.65
C VAL A 597 4.94 -46.68 13.60
N VAL A 598 5.49 -45.55 13.99
CA VAL A 598 5.87 -44.46 13.09
C VAL A 598 7.37 -44.55 12.85
N ARG A 599 7.73 -44.79 11.60
CA ARG A 599 9.12 -44.88 11.14
C ARG A 599 9.72 -43.48 11.00
N ALA A 600 11.04 -43.37 11.09
CA ALA A 600 11.75 -42.09 10.92
C ALA A 600 11.47 -41.38 9.57
N ASN A 601 11.33 -42.15 8.48
CA ASN A 601 10.97 -41.62 7.15
C ASN A 601 9.53 -41.06 7.10
N GLY A 602 8.69 -41.32 8.11
CA GLY A 602 7.31 -40.89 8.24
C GLY A 602 6.27 -41.99 7.96
N ASP A 603 6.69 -43.18 7.53
CA ASP A 603 5.79 -44.30 7.26
C ASP A 603 5.12 -44.80 8.54
N VAL A 604 3.88 -45.27 8.40
CA VAL A 604 3.10 -45.81 9.52
C VAL A 604 2.74 -47.26 9.29
N LEU A 605 3.15 -48.09 10.24
CA LEU A 605 2.80 -49.50 10.33
C LEU A 605 1.73 -49.71 11.40
N SER A 606 0.68 -50.45 11.04
CA SER A 606 -0.39 -50.90 11.94
C SER A 606 -0.43 -52.42 11.99
N ARG A 607 -1.31 -52.99 12.85
CA ARG A 607 -1.49 -54.47 12.96
C ARG A 607 -1.73 -55.16 11.62
N ARG A 608 -2.51 -54.57 10.71
CA ARG A 608 -2.78 -55.13 9.36
C ARG A 608 -1.52 -55.20 8.47
N ARG A 609 -0.46 -54.44 8.79
CA ARG A 609 0.85 -54.44 8.11
C ARG A 609 1.96 -55.10 8.97
N GLY A 610 1.61 -55.89 9.98
CA GLY A 610 2.57 -56.66 10.77
C GLY A 610 3.42 -55.85 11.76
N ALA A 611 2.97 -54.68 12.21
CA ALA A 611 3.73 -53.74 13.03
C ALA A 611 4.48 -54.37 14.23
N LEU A 612 3.87 -55.29 14.98
CA LEU A 612 4.51 -55.95 16.14
C LEU A 612 5.68 -56.88 15.75
N ASN A 613 5.59 -57.50 14.57
CA ASN A 613 6.59 -58.47 14.07
C ASN A 613 7.69 -57.78 13.26
N ALA A 614 7.53 -56.50 12.91
CA ALA A 614 8.53 -55.75 12.17
C ALA A 614 9.82 -55.61 13.00
N LEU A 615 10.96 -55.57 12.31
CA LEU A 615 12.22 -55.13 12.91
C LEU A 615 12.10 -53.64 13.27
N ALA A 616 12.64 -53.26 14.42
CA ALA A 616 12.73 -51.86 14.82
C ALA A 616 13.93 -51.18 14.12
N LEU A 617 13.72 -49.97 13.65
CA LEU A 617 14.72 -49.15 12.98
C LEU A 617 15.12 -47.96 13.87
N PRO A 618 16.34 -47.42 13.66
CA PRO A 618 16.76 -46.16 14.27
C PRO A 618 15.71 -45.05 14.14
N GLY A 619 15.25 -44.51 15.28
CA GLY A 619 14.31 -43.37 15.31
C GLY A 619 12.84 -43.76 15.21
N ASP A 620 12.52 -45.05 15.25
CA ASP A 620 11.14 -45.51 15.31
C ASP A 620 10.44 -45.07 16.61
N VAL A 621 9.17 -44.72 16.47
CA VAL A 621 8.27 -44.38 17.59
C VAL A 621 7.14 -45.39 17.63
N VAL A 622 7.16 -46.25 18.65
CA VAL A 622 6.13 -47.25 18.95
C VAL A 622 5.10 -46.62 19.89
N PHE A 623 3.85 -46.58 19.44
CA PHE A 623 2.74 -46.07 20.25
C PHE A 623 1.72 -47.18 20.54
N VAL A 624 1.47 -47.41 21.83
CA VAL A 624 0.47 -48.37 22.31
C VAL A 624 -0.75 -47.60 22.85
N PRO A 625 -1.91 -47.60 22.15
CA PRO A 625 -3.09 -46.89 22.62
C PRO A 625 -3.73 -47.54 23.85
N ILE A 626 -4.64 -46.81 24.51
CA ILE A 626 -5.53 -47.35 25.56
C ILE A 626 -6.81 -47.95 24.95
N LYS A 627 -7.39 -48.94 25.62
CA LYS A 627 -8.70 -49.52 25.31
C LYS A 627 -9.79 -48.50 25.65
N THR A 628 -10.45 -47.97 24.63
CA THR A 628 -11.66 -47.15 24.78
C THR A 628 -12.89 -48.05 24.90
N GLN A 629 -13.71 -47.88 25.94
CA GLN A 629 -14.99 -48.61 26.06
C GLN A 629 -16.03 -48.16 25.02
N SER A 630 -15.87 -46.96 24.45
CA SER A 630 -16.72 -46.49 23.35
C SER A 630 -16.32 -47.15 22.02
N SER A 631 -17.32 -47.62 21.28
CA SER A 631 -17.22 -48.03 19.87
C SER A 631 -17.07 -46.84 18.91
N SER A 632 -17.24 -45.60 19.40
CA SER A 632 -17.20 -44.39 18.57
C SER A 632 -15.81 -44.14 17.97
N ILE A 633 -15.78 -44.05 16.64
CA ILE A 633 -14.59 -43.74 15.83
C ILE A 633 -13.97 -42.39 16.26
N LEU A 634 -14.81 -41.41 16.62
CA LEU A 634 -14.37 -40.08 17.06
C LEU A 634 -13.59 -40.10 18.38
N ALA A 635 -13.92 -40.99 19.34
CA ALA A 635 -13.20 -41.09 20.60
C ALA A 635 -11.75 -41.56 20.38
N LYS A 636 -11.57 -42.56 19.49
CA LYS A 636 -10.25 -43.08 19.11
C LYS A 636 -9.41 -42.03 18.37
N ILE A 637 -10.03 -41.26 17.48
CA ILE A 637 -9.37 -40.15 16.77
C ILE A 637 -8.93 -39.04 17.75
N ARG A 638 -9.77 -38.67 18.72
CA ARG A 638 -9.46 -37.62 19.70
C ARG A 638 -8.21 -37.94 20.52
N ASP A 639 -8.11 -39.16 21.04
CA ASP A 639 -7.05 -39.52 21.98
C ASP A 639 -5.71 -39.75 21.26
N ILE A 640 -5.73 -40.19 20.00
CA ILE A 640 -4.53 -40.39 19.18
C ILE A 640 -4.06 -39.09 18.51
N SER A 641 -4.98 -38.23 18.06
CA SER A 641 -4.62 -36.94 17.43
C SER A 641 -3.83 -36.04 18.38
N ALA A 642 -4.22 -35.94 19.65
CA ALA A 642 -3.50 -35.17 20.66
C ALA A 642 -2.01 -35.58 20.79
N ILE A 643 -1.71 -36.85 20.57
CA ILE A 643 -0.37 -37.43 20.71
C ILE A 643 0.43 -37.28 19.41
N ILE A 644 -0.21 -37.46 18.25
CA ILE A 644 0.38 -37.16 16.93
C ILE A 644 0.82 -35.69 16.85
N PHE A 645 0.00 -34.75 17.35
CA PHE A 645 0.35 -33.32 17.41
C PHE A 645 1.48 -33.01 18.41
N GLN A 646 1.59 -33.74 19.53
CA GLN A 646 2.69 -33.53 20.50
C GLN A 646 4.04 -34.08 20.01
N ILE A 647 4.05 -35.06 19.11
CA ILE A 647 5.28 -35.70 18.59
C ILE A 647 5.68 -35.14 17.20
N GLY A 648 4.84 -34.29 16.58
CA GLY A 648 5.14 -33.64 15.29
C GLY A 648 5.09 -34.61 14.11
N ILE A 649 4.13 -35.55 14.12
CA ILE A 649 3.99 -36.59 13.10
C ILE A 649 2.97 -36.16 12.03
N SER A 650 3.29 -36.41 10.76
CA SER A 650 2.51 -35.95 9.60
C SER A 650 1.08 -36.54 9.50
N ALA A 651 0.20 -35.85 8.75
CA ALA A 651 -1.20 -36.22 8.53
C ALA A 651 -1.42 -37.65 7.96
N ALA A 652 -0.43 -38.27 7.32
CA ALA A 652 -0.50 -39.68 6.89
C ALA A 652 -0.72 -40.64 8.07
N ALA A 653 -0.16 -40.35 9.25
CA ALA A 653 -0.39 -41.12 10.46
C ALA A 653 -1.83 -40.99 10.96
N PHE A 654 -2.42 -39.79 10.85
CA PHE A 654 -3.81 -39.55 11.20
C PHE A 654 -4.78 -40.33 10.29
N VAL A 655 -4.51 -40.39 8.99
CA VAL A 655 -5.33 -41.19 8.04
C VAL A 655 -5.21 -42.70 8.30
N ALA A 656 -4.03 -43.19 8.71
CA ALA A 656 -3.82 -44.59 9.08
C ALA A 656 -4.49 -44.98 10.42
N VAL A 657 -4.88 -43.99 11.23
CA VAL A 657 -5.62 -44.15 12.51
C VAL A 657 -7.14 -44.14 12.30
N ALA A 658 -7.62 -43.47 11.25
CA ALA A 658 -9.05 -43.33 10.95
C ALA A 658 -9.66 -44.51 10.17
N LYS A 659 -8.88 -45.56 9.84
CA LYS A 659 -9.27 -46.76 9.05
C LYS A 659 -8.94 -48.10 9.74
#